data_AF-A0A497QLU1-F1
#
_entry.id   AF-A0A497QLU1-F1
#
_cell.length_a   1.000
_cell.length_b   1.000
_cell.length_c   1.000
_cell.angle_alpha   90.00
_cell.angle_beta   90.00
_cell.angle_gamma   90.00
#
_symmetry.space_group_name_H-M   'P 1'
#
loop_
_entity.id
_entity.type
_entity.pdbx_description
1 polymer ?
#
loop_
_entity_poly.entity_id
_entity_poly.type
_entity_poly.pdbx_seq_one_letter_code
_entity_poly.pdbx_strand_id
1 'polypeptide(L)'
;MSDRSVIIPSSTAEESAQKYFQTIQLLLTRFKRSSNRHEIYKLTGERTTLSNLLAGACAIQCFHYLGIRTQSKETMISRESQENLQEIQEKQELFHEISLLFNNMLDNELNILLSFSNFESQILENLLNQAGLLDYKINSHEREHARDFLFETLQIYPDIIWLDIIGKYLGLTTTIRVSISQTRAKIRPTSIDLEKELISETGHDKYIELSTVQILYHRLLKNYNLKSLKEIRLNPTLLEKILTDILKFQKANLPDTKEELYQYLIGLRFRIAFFKKLQQANSTKIKFERLEKTLIEWIIQQLKEKAVNNIDNFRIFLEKILEFNPTQLKSLFSQYGFNDYRFFGEIQTINVQEFLQAASLNQLTKEDFLQFNKYVEILDKIQKLVDEIHQKNQLKGTKSITKILQENDEFELGILQQACDFINIDLNYLKSIFLKKLIISSSIQPKFPLSGEIENYALLFDIDHINYQIAEDVFFNLFSNIIIQIARIYETYVKVKKDKSIILLGLKRIFDSTEEEDWIRVKIEELIIQRLMHRQEELTFIFDAQNDCFFVNAFILARFFDSTLQRELKSLSEEPAFFYSEVGQIPLKKALFSPHSYVIAYEILERFKSSRISIRKEREEILEKKKKKDKKKREKISSEQQLNTFNWIEKKITSALISVSAVSVNPTSIYWTEKDNRLSLESLLIHAKLTHRKICSECGKDTTTSLCEDHPSSSIDATPMDLVSQYYHFAISRIKELYPSMKYPKYAEIFKQVQEMMNQTMSARLNQQITRELSTSVLDGELRDVAAQIVKKIGKILDKAIYKKFKENLRKKRT
;
A
#
# COMPACT_ATOMS: atom_id res chain seq x y z
N MET A 1 21.07 -36.23 35.96
CA MET A 1 21.63 -35.11 35.18
C MET A 1 20.47 -34.48 34.44
N SER A 2 20.29 -33.17 34.66
CA SER A 2 19.16 -32.36 34.25
C SER A 2 19.28 -31.94 32.78
N ASP A 3 18.45 -32.49 31.90
CA ASP A 3 18.22 -31.91 30.58
C ASP A 3 17.25 -30.74 30.72
N ARG A 4 17.83 -29.55 30.88
CA ARG A 4 17.13 -28.28 30.64
C ARG A 4 16.86 -28.21 29.13
N SER A 5 15.65 -28.58 28.74
CA SER A 5 15.10 -28.22 27.44
C SER A 5 15.08 -26.69 27.36
N VAL A 6 15.95 -26.15 26.51
CA VAL A 6 15.97 -24.73 26.18
C VAL A 6 14.64 -24.43 25.49
N ILE A 7 13.75 -23.76 26.21
CA ILE A 7 12.56 -23.11 25.67
C ILE A 7 13.09 -22.05 24.70
N ILE A 8 12.99 -22.30 23.40
CA ILE A 8 13.14 -21.27 22.38
C ILE A 8 11.77 -20.59 22.29
N PRO A 9 11.61 -19.33 22.72
CA PRO A 9 10.38 -18.60 22.47
C PRO A 9 10.22 -18.50 20.95
N SER A 10 9.02 -18.74 20.43
CA SER A 10 8.63 -18.20 19.12
C SER A 10 9.05 -16.74 19.12
N SER A 11 9.93 -16.36 18.21
CA SER A 11 10.39 -14.97 18.19
C SER A 11 9.16 -14.08 18.02
N THR A 12 9.07 -13.00 18.77
CA THR A 12 8.02 -11.97 18.62
C THR A 12 7.92 -11.47 17.16
N ALA A 13 8.96 -11.67 16.34
CA ALA A 13 8.96 -11.44 14.90
C ALA A 13 8.17 -12.49 14.10
N GLU A 14 8.14 -13.77 14.47
CA GLU A 14 7.30 -14.80 13.84
C GLU A 14 5.82 -14.64 14.22
N GLU A 15 5.52 -14.33 15.47
CA GLU A 15 4.15 -14.00 15.91
C GLU A 15 3.66 -12.67 15.33
N SER A 16 4.54 -11.67 15.24
CA SER A 16 4.28 -10.41 14.53
C SER A 16 4.06 -10.66 13.04
N ALA A 17 4.88 -11.47 12.38
CA ALA A 17 4.73 -11.80 10.96
C ALA A 17 3.46 -12.63 10.68
N GLN A 18 3.06 -13.51 11.60
CA GLN A 18 1.79 -14.25 11.55
C GLN A 18 0.57 -13.34 11.77
N LYS A 19 0.64 -12.36 12.68
CA LYS A 19 -0.47 -11.43 12.96
C LYS A 19 -0.59 -10.27 11.97
N TYR A 20 0.51 -9.76 11.39
CA TYR A 20 0.51 -8.52 10.60
C TYR A 20 0.33 -8.69 9.08
N PHE A 21 0.55 -9.88 8.49
CA PHE A 21 0.58 -10.03 7.02
C PHE A 21 -0.07 -11.31 6.47
N GLN A 22 -1.23 -11.68 7.02
CA GLN A 22 -2.10 -12.69 6.42
C GLN A 22 -3.31 -12.00 5.79
N THR A 23 -3.58 -12.25 4.51
CA THR A 23 -4.71 -11.68 3.75
C THR A 23 -6.04 -11.77 4.52
N ILE A 24 -6.25 -12.90 5.19
CA ILE A 24 -7.42 -13.13 6.04
C ILE A 24 -7.50 -12.09 7.17
N GLN A 25 -6.42 -11.80 7.89
CA GLN A 25 -6.41 -10.80 8.95
C GLN A 25 -6.71 -9.39 8.43
N LEU A 26 -6.20 -9.04 7.24
CA LEU A 26 -6.53 -7.75 6.60
C LEU A 26 -8.03 -7.63 6.33
N LEU A 27 -8.68 -8.69 5.85
CA LEU A 27 -10.13 -8.70 5.67
C LEU A 27 -10.88 -8.67 7.01
N LEU A 28 -10.42 -9.43 8.02
CA LEU A 28 -11.01 -9.45 9.37
C LEU A 28 -10.96 -8.10 10.07
N THR A 29 -9.86 -7.34 9.94
CA THR A 29 -9.74 -6.01 10.59
C THR A 29 -10.78 -5.00 10.09
N ARG A 30 -11.33 -5.19 8.88
CA ARG A 30 -12.45 -4.39 8.38
C ARG A 30 -13.73 -4.65 9.16
N PHE A 31 -13.90 -5.86 9.65
CA PHE A 31 -15.00 -6.21 10.53
C PHE A 31 -14.76 -5.78 11.97
N LYS A 32 -13.55 -5.49 12.44
CA LYS A 32 -13.34 -5.08 13.85
C LYS A 32 -13.72 -3.63 14.16
N ARG A 33 -13.53 -2.69 13.21
CA ARG A 33 -13.76 -1.24 13.46
C ARG A 33 -15.11 -0.79 12.90
N SER A 34 -15.88 -0.06 13.71
CA SER A 34 -17.17 0.50 13.30
C SER A 34 -17.07 1.40 12.06
N SER A 35 -16.05 2.23 11.94
CA SER A 35 -15.83 3.10 10.76
C SER A 35 -15.68 2.30 9.46
N ASN A 36 -14.94 1.19 9.50
CA ASN A 36 -14.73 0.30 8.36
C ASN A 36 -16.04 -0.41 7.96
N ARG A 37 -16.86 -0.82 8.95
CA ARG A 37 -18.18 -1.41 8.69
C ARG A 37 -19.11 -0.44 7.95
N HIS A 38 -19.09 0.84 8.31
CA HIS A 38 -19.88 1.86 7.60
C HIS A 38 -19.46 2.01 6.14
N GLU A 39 -18.17 1.88 5.81
CA GLU A 39 -17.73 1.87 4.41
C GLU A 39 -18.29 0.68 3.64
N ILE A 40 -18.32 -0.51 4.25
CA ILE A 40 -18.93 -1.72 3.66
C ILE A 40 -20.43 -1.49 3.43
N TYR A 41 -21.14 -0.96 4.43
CA TYR A 41 -22.58 -0.69 4.32
C TYR A 41 -22.95 0.35 3.27
N LYS A 42 -22.05 1.27 2.92
CA LYS A 42 -22.26 2.17 1.77
C LYS A 42 -22.36 1.40 0.43
N LEU A 43 -21.74 0.23 0.33
CA LEU A 43 -21.78 -0.63 -0.86
C LEU A 43 -22.90 -1.67 -0.80
N THR A 44 -23.08 -2.30 0.36
CA THR A 44 -23.98 -3.46 0.49
C THR A 44 -25.38 -3.13 1.04
N GLY A 45 -25.54 -1.94 1.61
CA GLY A 45 -26.63 -1.61 2.54
C GLY A 45 -26.39 -2.16 3.94
N GLU A 46 -27.06 -1.59 4.95
CA GLU A 46 -26.92 -1.99 6.37
C GLU A 46 -27.42 -3.41 6.66
N ARG A 47 -28.40 -3.91 5.89
CA ARG A 47 -28.94 -5.26 6.00
C ARG A 47 -28.66 -6.04 4.72
N THR A 48 -27.75 -7.00 4.80
CA THR A 48 -27.30 -7.78 3.65
C THR A 48 -26.86 -9.18 4.07
N THR A 49 -26.53 -10.03 3.11
CA THR A 49 -26.03 -11.39 3.37
C THR A 49 -24.55 -11.36 3.76
N LEU A 50 -24.09 -12.42 4.43
CA LEU A 50 -22.68 -12.54 4.83
C LEU A 50 -21.74 -12.53 3.62
N SER A 51 -22.12 -13.18 2.52
CA SER A 51 -21.35 -13.21 1.27
C SER A 51 -21.12 -11.81 0.70
N ASN A 52 -22.17 -10.98 0.70
CA ASN A 52 -22.07 -9.60 0.21
C ASN A 52 -21.20 -8.75 1.14
N LEU A 53 -21.23 -8.96 2.46
CA LEU A 53 -20.35 -8.26 3.39
C LEU A 53 -18.87 -8.59 3.13
N LEU A 54 -18.56 -9.87 2.91
CA LEU A 54 -17.20 -10.31 2.56
C LEU A 54 -16.75 -9.75 1.21
N ALA A 55 -17.62 -9.77 0.20
CA ALA A 55 -17.37 -9.18 -1.11
C ALA A 55 -17.14 -7.66 -1.02
N GLY A 56 -17.95 -6.94 -0.23
CA GLY A 56 -17.80 -5.51 0.03
C GLY A 56 -16.50 -5.17 0.74
N ALA A 57 -16.12 -5.95 1.77
CA ALA A 57 -14.84 -5.79 2.45
C ALA A 57 -13.66 -5.97 1.49
N CYS A 58 -13.72 -7.00 0.63
CA CYS A 58 -12.71 -7.26 -0.40
C CYS A 58 -12.65 -6.12 -1.44
N ALA A 59 -13.80 -5.62 -1.92
CA ALA A 59 -13.87 -4.54 -2.90
C ALA A 59 -13.20 -3.25 -2.39
N ILE A 60 -13.50 -2.87 -1.15
CA ILE A 60 -12.87 -1.71 -0.49
C ILE A 60 -11.36 -1.91 -0.38
N GLN A 61 -10.91 -3.12 -0.06
CA GLN A 61 -9.50 -3.43 0.05
C GLN A 61 -8.78 -3.40 -1.30
N CYS A 62 -9.41 -3.93 -2.36
CA CYS A 62 -8.91 -3.84 -3.73
C CYS A 62 -8.80 -2.39 -4.20
N PHE A 63 -9.80 -1.57 -3.89
CA PHE A 63 -9.81 -0.17 -4.29
C PHE A 63 -8.77 0.67 -3.53
N HIS A 64 -8.83 0.68 -2.20
CA HIS A 64 -8.03 1.61 -1.39
C HIS A 64 -6.58 1.15 -1.19
N TYR A 65 -6.37 -0.15 -0.93
CA TYR A 65 -5.04 -0.66 -0.61
C TYR A 65 -4.31 -1.14 -1.85
N LEU A 66 -5.01 -1.82 -2.76
CA LEU A 66 -4.38 -2.28 -4.00
C LEU A 66 -4.47 -1.25 -5.12
N GLY A 67 -5.26 -0.19 -5.02
CA GLY A 67 -5.40 0.81 -6.09
C GLY A 67 -5.91 0.21 -7.40
N ILE A 68 -6.79 -0.80 -7.32
CA ILE A 68 -7.48 -1.35 -8.49
C ILE A 68 -8.55 -0.34 -8.92
N ARG A 69 -8.57 -0.04 -10.22
CA ARG A 69 -9.49 0.91 -10.85
C ARG A 69 -10.27 0.20 -11.95
N THR A 70 -11.48 0.66 -12.20
CA THR A 70 -12.36 0.15 -13.25
C THR A 70 -12.62 1.19 -14.33
N GLN A 71 -12.07 2.40 -14.17
CA GLN A 71 -12.10 3.47 -15.15
C GLN A 71 -10.68 4.04 -15.36
N SER A 72 -10.29 4.23 -16.62
CA SER A 72 -8.94 4.70 -16.96
C SER A 72 -8.72 6.16 -16.53
N LYS A 73 -7.50 6.51 -16.11
CA LYS A 73 -7.15 7.89 -15.67
C LYS A 73 -7.39 8.98 -16.72
N GLU A 74 -7.55 8.61 -17.99
CA GLU A 74 -7.81 9.55 -19.09
C GLU A 74 -9.26 10.06 -19.11
N THR A 75 -10.23 9.33 -18.53
CA THR A 75 -11.57 9.88 -18.26
C THR A 75 -11.58 10.86 -17.09
N MET A 76 -10.59 10.76 -16.18
CA MET A 76 -10.50 11.55 -14.94
C MET A 76 -10.09 13.02 -15.14
N ILE A 77 -9.41 13.36 -16.25
CA ILE A 77 -8.92 14.74 -16.51
C ILE A 77 -10.06 15.74 -16.75
N SER A 78 -11.30 15.27 -16.93
CA SER A 78 -12.45 16.11 -17.31
C SER A 78 -13.36 16.55 -16.16
N ARG A 79 -13.22 16.02 -14.92
CA ARG A 79 -14.22 16.21 -13.85
C ARG A 79 -13.67 16.28 -12.42
N GLU A 80 -12.91 17.32 -12.08
CA GLU A 80 -12.49 17.59 -10.69
C GLU A 80 -13.66 17.80 -9.71
N SER A 81 -14.89 18.03 -10.19
CA SER A 81 -16.08 18.20 -9.35
C SER A 81 -16.89 16.92 -9.08
N GLN A 82 -16.50 15.75 -9.62
CA GLN A 82 -17.24 14.47 -9.47
C GLN A 82 -16.45 13.32 -8.83
N GLU A 83 -15.25 13.57 -8.29
CA GLU A 83 -14.35 12.52 -7.78
C GLU A 83 -15.02 11.57 -6.77
N ASN A 84 -15.82 12.10 -5.84
CA ASN A 84 -16.52 11.29 -4.83
C ASN A 84 -17.61 10.37 -5.43
N LEU A 85 -18.33 10.82 -6.46
CA LEU A 85 -19.38 10.01 -7.10
C LEU A 85 -18.75 8.89 -7.94
N GLN A 86 -17.64 9.19 -8.62
CA GLN A 86 -16.89 8.21 -9.41
C GLN A 86 -16.22 7.17 -8.52
N GLU A 87 -15.63 7.57 -7.39
CA GLU A 87 -15.06 6.63 -6.42
C GLU A 87 -16.11 5.63 -5.90
N ILE A 88 -17.33 6.09 -5.61
CA ILE A 88 -18.42 5.21 -5.20
C ILE A 88 -18.79 4.24 -6.32
N GLN A 89 -18.86 4.74 -7.56
CA GLN A 89 -19.19 3.92 -8.72
C GLN A 89 -18.12 2.85 -8.99
N GLU A 90 -16.83 3.18 -8.97
CA GLU A 90 -15.74 2.21 -9.14
C GLU A 90 -15.77 1.12 -8.05
N LYS A 91 -16.04 1.50 -6.80
CA LYS A 91 -16.20 0.53 -5.71
C LYS A 91 -17.42 -0.35 -5.90
N GLN A 92 -18.53 0.19 -6.41
CA GLN A 92 -19.72 -0.60 -6.74
C GLN A 92 -19.42 -1.58 -7.88
N GLU A 93 -18.74 -1.15 -8.94
CA GLU A 93 -18.33 -2.02 -10.04
C GLU A 93 -17.44 -3.17 -9.55
N LEU A 94 -16.44 -2.86 -8.70
CA LEU A 94 -15.59 -3.88 -8.06
C LEU A 94 -16.38 -4.81 -7.14
N PHE A 95 -17.35 -4.28 -6.38
CA PHE A 95 -18.22 -5.09 -5.54
C PHE A 95 -19.04 -6.10 -6.36
N HIS A 96 -19.62 -5.69 -7.48
CA HIS A 96 -20.35 -6.60 -8.36
C HIS A 96 -19.43 -7.66 -8.99
N GLU A 97 -18.23 -7.24 -9.44
CA GLU A 97 -17.23 -8.16 -9.98
C GLU A 97 -16.80 -9.20 -8.94
N ILE A 98 -16.48 -8.79 -7.72
CA ILE A 98 -16.09 -9.69 -6.63
C ILE A 98 -17.26 -10.59 -6.23
N SER A 99 -18.49 -10.08 -6.20
CA SER A 99 -19.67 -10.89 -5.90
C SER A 99 -19.89 -11.97 -6.96
N LEU A 100 -19.61 -11.69 -8.23
CA LEU A 100 -19.66 -12.68 -9.30
C LEU A 100 -18.54 -13.73 -9.17
N LEU A 101 -17.33 -13.32 -8.79
CA LEU A 101 -16.21 -14.24 -8.56
C LEU A 101 -16.41 -15.11 -7.31
N PHE A 102 -17.04 -14.55 -6.27
CA PHE A 102 -17.27 -15.22 -5.00
C PHE A 102 -18.52 -16.12 -5.03
N ASN A 103 -19.56 -15.72 -5.76
CA ASN A 103 -20.77 -16.52 -6.04
C ASN A 103 -21.23 -17.37 -4.84
N ASN A 104 -21.33 -18.69 -5.01
CA ASN A 104 -21.74 -19.65 -3.98
C ASN A 104 -20.56 -20.22 -3.16
N MET A 105 -19.35 -19.63 -3.26
CA MET A 105 -18.16 -20.18 -2.60
C MET A 105 -18.30 -20.20 -1.08
N LEU A 106 -18.91 -19.17 -0.47
CA LEU A 106 -19.14 -19.17 0.98
C LEU A 106 -20.08 -20.30 1.43
N ASP A 107 -21.15 -20.53 0.68
CA ASP A 107 -22.08 -21.62 0.98
C ASP A 107 -21.40 -22.97 0.82
N ASN A 108 -20.59 -23.15 -0.23
CA ASN A 108 -19.80 -24.37 -0.42
C ASN A 108 -18.78 -24.58 0.71
N GLU A 109 -18.07 -23.53 1.16
CA GLU A 109 -17.15 -23.59 2.31
C GLU A 109 -17.88 -23.98 3.61
N LEU A 110 -19.01 -23.33 3.90
CA LEU A 110 -19.81 -23.64 5.08
C LEU A 110 -20.36 -25.07 5.03
N ASN A 111 -20.90 -25.48 3.88
CA ASN A 111 -21.51 -26.78 3.71
C ASN A 111 -20.48 -27.91 3.85
N ILE A 112 -19.30 -27.79 3.22
CA ILE A 112 -18.29 -28.84 3.34
C ILE A 112 -17.75 -28.93 4.78
N LEU A 113 -17.55 -27.79 5.46
CA LEU A 113 -17.11 -27.75 6.85
C LEU A 113 -18.13 -28.43 7.77
N LEU A 114 -19.42 -28.18 7.54
CA LEU A 114 -20.51 -28.83 8.26
C LEU A 114 -20.56 -30.33 7.96
N SER A 115 -20.48 -30.75 6.70
CA SER A 115 -20.53 -32.15 6.29
C SER A 115 -19.39 -32.96 6.95
N PHE A 116 -18.15 -32.47 6.87
CA PHE A 116 -17.01 -33.14 7.50
C PHE A 116 -17.08 -33.12 9.03
N SER A 117 -17.52 -32.01 9.64
CA SER A 117 -17.67 -31.94 11.10
C SER A 117 -18.76 -32.89 11.60
N ASN A 118 -19.88 -33.02 10.88
CA ASN A 118 -20.94 -33.97 11.22
C ASN A 118 -20.45 -35.41 11.07
N PHE A 119 -19.70 -35.71 10.00
CA PHE A 119 -19.12 -37.03 9.78
C PHE A 119 -18.10 -37.40 10.88
N GLU A 120 -17.21 -36.48 11.25
CA GLU A 120 -16.29 -36.64 12.37
C GLU A 120 -17.04 -36.86 13.69
N SER A 121 -18.15 -36.13 13.93
CA SER A 121 -19.01 -36.31 15.11
C SER A 121 -19.60 -37.72 15.17
N GLN A 122 -20.06 -38.28 14.04
CA GLN A 122 -20.60 -39.63 13.98
C GLN A 122 -19.54 -40.69 14.31
N ILE A 123 -18.32 -40.54 13.77
CA ILE A 123 -17.19 -41.43 14.10
C ILE A 123 -16.86 -41.36 15.59
N LEU A 124 -16.79 -40.16 16.17
CA LEU A 124 -16.50 -39.96 17.59
C LEU A 124 -17.58 -40.54 18.51
N GLU A 125 -18.85 -40.42 18.12
CA GLU A 125 -19.96 -41.03 18.87
C GLU A 125 -19.86 -42.57 18.85
N ASN A 126 -19.54 -43.16 17.69
CA ASN A 126 -19.30 -44.60 17.60
C ASN A 126 -18.12 -45.04 18.46
N LEU A 127 -17.03 -44.26 18.45
CA LEU A 127 -15.83 -44.49 19.29
C LEU A 127 -16.16 -44.49 20.79
N LEU A 128 -16.95 -43.53 21.27
CA LEU A 128 -17.34 -43.43 22.68
C LEU A 128 -18.17 -44.63 23.15
N ASN A 129 -19.00 -45.18 22.25
CA ASN A 129 -19.88 -46.30 22.52
C ASN A 129 -19.18 -47.66 22.60
N GLN A 130 -17.89 -47.76 22.23
CA GLN A 130 -17.16 -49.03 22.23
C GLN A 130 -16.35 -49.29 23.52
N ALA A 131 -16.17 -50.58 23.83
CA ALA A 131 -15.45 -51.07 25.02
C ALA A 131 -13.95 -51.14 24.76
N GLY A 132 -13.30 -49.98 24.54
CA GLY A 132 -11.83 -49.87 24.43
C GLY A 132 -11.39 -48.85 23.38
N LEU A 133 -10.88 -47.69 23.81
CA LEU A 133 -10.47 -46.61 22.92
C LEU A 133 -9.17 -46.90 22.15
N LEU A 134 -8.19 -47.50 22.82
CA LEU A 134 -6.84 -47.72 22.27
C LEU A 134 -6.83 -48.81 21.18
N ASP A 135 -7.70 -49.82 21.32
CA ASP A 135 -7.82 -50.94 20.39
C ASP A 135 -8.82 -50.71 19.25
N TYR A 136 -9.42 -49.50 19.17
CA TYR A 136 -10.35 -49.20 18.08
C TYR A 136 -9.66 -49.33 16.72
N LYS A 137 -10.17 -50.29 15.96
CA LYS A 137 -9.90 -50.47 14.54
C LYS A 137 -11.19 -50.12 13.82
N ILE A 138 -11.12 -49.12 12.96
CA ILE A 138 -12.19 -48.79 12.02
C ILE A 138 -12.54 -50.06 11.27
N ASN A 139 -13.79 -50.52 11.43
CA ASN A 139 -14.23 -51.75 10.80
C ASN A 139 -14.40 -51.55 9.30
N SER A 140 -14.56 -52.64 8.54
CA SER A 140 -14.69 -52.56 7.08
C SER A 140 -15.89 -51.71 6.62
N HIS A 141 -16.99 -51.73 7.36
CA HIS A 141 -18.21 -50.98 7.04
C HIS A 141 -18.04 -49.47 7.30
N GLU A 142 -17.44 -49.07 8.43
CA GLU A 142 -17.15 -47.66 8.74
C GLU A 142 -16.14 -47.09 7.74
N ARG A 143 -15.18 -47.92 7.31
CA ARG A 143 -14.20 -47.56 6.29
C ARG A 143 -14.84 -47.38 4.92
N GLU A 144 -15.73 -48.28 4.52
CA GLU A 144 -16.51 -48.16 3.30
C GLU A 144 -17.39 -46.90 3.32
N HIS A 145 -18.11 -46.66 4.42
CA HIS A 145 -18.91 -45.44 4.59
C HIS A 145 -18.05 -44.16 4.52
N ALA A 146 -16.85 -44.16 5.11
CA ALA A 146 -15.91 -43.04 5.00
C ALA A 146 -15.41 -42.82 3.57
N ARG A 147 -15.14 -43.89 2.84
CA ARG A 147 -14.75 -43.81 1.43
C ARG A 147 -15.87 -43.22 0.59
N ASP A 148 -17.10 -43.69 0.78
CA ASP A 148 -18.26 -43.21 0.02
C ASP A 148 -18.56 -41.74 0.34
N PHE A 149 -18.46 -41.32 1.60
CA PHE A 149 -18.54 -39.91 2.01
C PHE A 149 -17.46 -39.03 1.33
N LEU A 150 -16.20 -39.48 1.31
CA LEU A 150 -15.12 -38.75 0.62
C LEU A 150 -15.37 -38.65 -0.88
N PHE A 151 -15.94 -39.69 -1.48
CA PHE A 151 -16.28 -39.70 -2.90
C PHE A 151 -17.42 -38.73 -3.20
N GLU A 152 -18.50 -38.76 -2.42
CA GLU A 152 -19.65 -37.86 -2.56
C GLU A 152 -19.23 -36.39 -2.44
N THR A 153 -18.43 -36.06 -1.42
CA THR A 153 -17.94 -34.68 -1.23
C THR A 153 -17.05 -34.21 -2.38
N LEU A 154 -16.25 -35.09 -2.99
CA LEU A 154 -15.43 -34.78 -4.16
C LEU A 154 -16.28 -34.49 -5.42
N GLN A 155 -17.48 -35.06 -5.52
CA GLN A 155 -18.38 -34.82 -6.66
C GLN A 155 -19.23 -33.55 -6.47
N ILE A 156 -19.64 -33.25 -5.24
CA ILE A 156 -20.56 -32.16 -4.94
C ILE A 156 -19.85 -30.80 -4.87
N TYR A 157 -18.64 -30.76 -4.30
CA TYR A 157 -17.95 -29.49 -4.02
C TYR A 157 -16.84 -29.20 -5.05
N PRO A 158 -16.54 -27.91 -5.31
CA PRO A 158 -15.41 -27.52 -6.16
C PRO A 158 -14.09 -28.12 -5.68
N ASP A 159 -13.23 -28.52 -6.61
CA ASP A 159 -11.94 -29.17 -6.31
C ASP A 159 -11.10 -28.35 -5.33
N ILE A 160 -11.12 -27.03 -5.46
CA ILE A 160 -10.37 -26.11 -4.59
C ILE A 160 -10.84 -26.16 -3.12
N ILE A 161 -12.15 -26.25 -2.88
CA ILE A 161 -12.72 -26.30 -1.54
C ILE A 161 -12.50 -27.69 -0.93
N TRP A 162 -12.65 -28.74 -1.73
CA TRP A 162 -12.35 -30.10 -1.29
C TRP A 162 -10.87 -30.26 -0.92
N LEU A 163 -9.97 -29.70 -1.73
CA LEU A 163 -8.52 -29.72 -1.50
C LEU A 163 -8.13 -29.11 -0.15
N ASP A 164 -8.77 -28.00 0.24
CA ASP A 164 -8.52 -27.35 1.53
C ASP A 164 -8.88 -28.24 2.72
N ILE A 165 -10.04 -28.89 2.64
CA ILE A 165 -10.52 -29.79 3.68
C ILE A 165 -9.62 -31.02 3.77
N ILE A 166 -9.30 -31.66 2.65
CA ILE A 166 -8.41 -32.83 2.64
C ILE A 166 -7.01 -32.46 3.12
N GLY A 167 -6.48 -31.30 2.72
CA GLY A 167 -5.22 -30.78 3.22
C GLY A 167 -5.22 -30.60 4.74
N LYS A 168 -6.34 -30.16 5.33
CA LYS A 168 -6.53 -30.04 6.78
C LYS A 168 -6.59 -31.42 7.45
N TYR A 169 -7.37 -32.35 6.92
CA TYR A 169 -7.53 -33.69 7.49
C TYR A 169 -6.27 -34.57 7.35
N LEU A 170 -5.35 -34.22 6.44
CA LEU A 170 -4.01 -34.82 6.31
C LEU A 170 -2.91 -34.08 7.10
N GLY A 171 -3.21 -32.95 7.77
CA GLY A 171 -2.21 -32.12 8.46
C GLY A 171 -1.24 -31.35 7.56
N LEU A 172 -1.46 -31.39 6.24
CA LEU A 172 -0.60 -30.74 5.26
C LEU A 172 -0.74 -29.22 5.31
N THR A 173 -1.96 -28.71 5.50
CA THR A 173 -2.24 -27.26 5.48
C THR A 173 -1.41 -26.51 6.53
N THR A 174 -1.42 -26.99 7.78
CA THR A 174 -0.65 -26.37 8.89
C THR A 174 0.84 -26.42 8.61
N THR A 175 1.34 -27.59 8.17
CA THR A 175 2.76 -27.78 7.82
C THR A 175 3.21 -26.85 6.71
N ILE A 176 2.38 -26.66 5.67
CA ILE A 176 2.66 -25.76 4.55
C ILE A 176 2.68 -24.31 5.02
N ARG A 177 1.65 -23.86 5.76
CA ARG A 177 1.56 -22.48 6.25
C ARG A 177 2.74 -22.11 7.16
N VAL A 178 3.19 -23.03 8.01
CA VAL A 178 4.42 -22.84 8.82
C VAL A 178 5.65 -22.72 7.92
N SER A 179 5.80 -23.58 6.90
CA SER A 179 6.95 -23.51 5.99
C SER A 179 7.01 -22.21 5.17
N ILE A 180 5.84 -21.69 4.72
CA ILE A 180 5.75 -20.39 4.04
C ILE A 180 6.17 -19.27 5.01
N SER A 181 5.70 -19.32 6.26
CA SER A 181 6.03 -18.31 7.28
C SER A 181 7.52 -18.26 7.63
N GLN A 182 8.17 -19.42 7.71
CA GLN A 182 9.62 -19.52 7.97
C GLN A 182 10.47 -19.03 6.78
N THR A 183 9.99 -19.23 5.55
CA THR A 183 10.68 -18.77 4.33
C THR A 183 10.65 -17.24 4.23
N ARG A 184 9.51 -16.61 4.59
CA ARG A 184 9.32 -15.15 4.65
C ARG A 184 10.32 -14.43 5.54
N ALA A 185 10.73 -15.02 6.67
CA ALA A 185 11.66 -14.39 7.61
C ALA A 185 13.09 -14.23 7.03
N LYS A 186 13.42 -14.95 5.95
CA LYS A 186 14.80 -15.08 5.45
C LYS A 186 15.12 -14.27 4.19
N ILE A 187 14.16 -13.64 3.52
CA ILE A 187 14.38 -13.06 2.19
C ILE A 187 14.30 -11.54 2.19
N ARG A 188 15.41 -10.86 1.84
CA ARG A 188 15.42 -9.50 1.27
C ARG A 188 15.45 -9.63 -0.25
N PRO A 189 14.61 -8.91 -1.01
CA PRO A 189 14.64 -8.98 -2.47
C PRO A 189 15.91 -8.30 -2.99
N THR A 190 16.78 -9.05 -3.66
CA THR A 190 17.77 -8.52 -4.60
C THR A 190 17.10 -8.30 -5.96
N SER A 191 17.56 -7.30 -6.72
CA SER A 191 17.11 -7.07 -8.10
C SER A 191 17.38 -8.32 -8.95
N ILE A 192 16.34 -8.86 -9.59
CA ILE A 192 16.39 -10.03 -10.46
C ILE A 192 16.32 -9.55 -11.92
N ASP A 193 17.03 -10.23 -12.83
CA ASP A 193 16.98 -9.95 -14.28
C ASP A 193 15.55 -10.14 -14.83
N LEU A 194 15.12 -9.31 -15.79
CA LEU A 194 13.75 -9.33 -16.34
C LEU A 194 13.32 -10.72 -16.86
N GLU A 195 14.21 -11.47 -17.51
CA GLU A 195 13.91 -12.84 -17.97
C GLU A 195 13.60 -13.77 -16.79
N LYS A 196 14.40 -13.69 -15.72
CA LYS A 196 14.15 -14.45 -14.49
C LYS A 196 12.88 -13.96 -13.81
N GLU A 197 12.51 -12.69 -13.88
CA GLU A 197 11.27 -12.19 -13.29
C GLU A 197 10.02 -12.60 -14.10
N LEU A 198 10.14 -12.72 -15.43
CA LEU A 198 9.09 -13.26 -16.30
C LEU A 198 8.88 -14.77 -16.06
N ILE A 199 9.96 -15.53 -15.88
CA ILE A 199 9.94 -16.98 -15.64
C ILE A 199 9.59 -17.32 -14.18
N SER A 200 10.17 -16.61 -13.20
CA SER A 200 9.97 -16.92 -11.79
C SER A 200 8.74 -16.21 -11.23
N GLU A 201 7.96 -16.94 -10.45
CA GLU A 201 7.00 -16.33 -9.53
C GLU A 201 7.76 -15.71 -8.37
N THR A 202 8.28 -14.49 -8.56
CA THR A 202 9.00 -13.81 -7.48
C THR A 202 8.07 -13.65 -6.26
N GLY A 203 8.38 -14.35 -5.16
CA GLY A 203 7.67 -14.24 -3.88
C GLY A 203 6.40 -15.06 -3.77
N HIS A 204 6.48 -16.40 -3.84
CA HIS A 204 5.49 -17.31 -3.23
C HIS A 204 5.11 -16.84 -1.81
N ASP A 205 6.09 -16.28 -1.11
CA ASP A 205 5.96 -15.63 0.18
C ASP A 205 5.00 -14.44 0.26
N LYS A 206 4.40 -13.89 -0.81
CA LYS A 206 3.44 -12.76 -0.70
C LYS A 206 1.97 -13.18 -0.71
N TYR A 207 1.66 -14.37 -1.22
CA TYR A 207 0.28 -14.84 -1.44
C TYR A 207 0.07 -16.13 -0.64
N ILE A 208 -0.41 -16.02 0.60
CA ILE A 208 -0.45 -17.19 1.51
C ILE A 208 -1.48 -18.19 1.01
N GLU A 209 -2.68 -17.71 0.70
CA GLU A 209 -3.79 -18.60 0.39
C GLU A 209 -3.64 -19.22 -1.00
N LEU A 210 -3.08 -18.47 -1.96
CA LEU A 210 -2.71 -19.00 -3.28
C LEU A 210 -1.53 -19.98 -3.22
N SER A 211 -0.47 -19.64 -2.49
CA SER A 211 0.69 -20.54 -2.39
C SER A 211 0.36 -21.79 -1.58
N THR A 212 -0.46 -21.67 -0.53
CA THR A 212 -0.91 -22.83 0.26
C THR A 212 -1.66 -23.81 -0.62
N VAL A 213 -2.63 -23.34 -1.43
CA VAL A 213 -3.42 -24.23 -2.29
C VAL A 213 -2.58 -24.84 -3.41
N GLN A 214 -1.66 -24.08 -4.02
CA GLN A 214 -0.78 -24.58 -5.07
C GLN A 214 0.19 -25.64 -4.53
N ILE A 215 0.80 -25.41 -3.37
CA ILE A 215 1.69 -26.38 -2.73
C ILE A 215 0.90 -27.61 -2.28
N LEU A 216 -0.32 -27.44 -1.74
CA LEU A 216 -1.22 -28.55 -1.40
C LEU A 216 -1.51 -29.41 -2.63
N TYR A 217 -1.90 -28.79 -3.74
CA TYR A 217 -2.18 -29.45 -5.01
C TYR A 217 -0.97 -30.29 -5.46
N HIS A 218 0.21 -29.67 -5.58
CA HIS A 218 1.41 -30.39 -6.03
C HIS A 218 1.86 -31.48 -5.05
N ARG A 219 1.76 -31.25 -3.73
CA ARG A 219 2.09 -32.29 -2.74
C ARG A 219 1.13 -33.47 -2.83
N LEU A 220 -0.16 -33.23 -3.02
CA LEU A 220 -1.13 -34.31 -3.19
C LEU A 220 -0.89 -35.09 -4.48
N LEU A 221 -0.64 -34.41 -5.60
CA LEU A 221 -0.27 -35.09 -6.84
C LEU A 221 0.99 -35.96 -6.67
N LYS A 222 2.02 -35.42 -6.00
CA LYS A 222 3.28 -36.13 -5.77
C LYS A 222 3.13 -37.32 -4.81
N ASN A 223 2.44 -37.13 -3.68
CA ASN A 223 2.31 -38.17 -2.65
C ASN A 223 1.54 -39.39 -3.16
N TYR A 224 0.59 -39.19 -4.08
CA TYR A 224 -0.25 -40.25 -4.61
C TYR A 224 0.04 -40.59 -6.08
N ASN A 225 1.11 -40.05 -6.67
CA ASN A 225 1.52 -40.23 -8.07
C ASN A 225 0.39 -39.95 -9.09
N LEU A 226 -0.35 -38.86 -8.88
CA LEU A 226 -1.47 -38.44 -9.71
C LEU A 226 -0.99 -37.48 -10.80
N LYS A 227 -1.58 -37.55 -12.00
CA LYS A 227 -1.41 -36.50 -13.03
C LYS A 227 -2.38 -35.35 -12.82
N SER A 228 -3.57 -35.63 -12.28
CA SER A 228 -4.57 -34.61 -11.97
C SER A 228 -5.54 -35.09 -10.89
N LEU A 229 -6.23 -34.15 -10.22
CA LEU A 229 -7.28 -34.50 -9.25
C LEU A 229 -8.44 -35.27 -9.88
N LYS A 230 -8.66 -35.15 -11.20
CA LYS A 230 -9.68 -35.93 -11.92
C LYS A 230 -9.41 -37.43 -11.85
N GLU A 231 -8.17 -37.87 -11.71
CA GLU A 231 -7.84 -39.29 -11.57
C GLU A 231 -8.38 -39.89 -10.25
N ILE A 232 -8.50 -39.08 -9.19
CA ILE A 232 -9.10 -39.51 -7.92
C ILE A 232 -10.57 -39.88 -8.14
N ARG A 233 -11.29 -39.11 -8.97
CA ARG A 233 -12.70 -39.36 -9.29
C ARG A 233 -12.92 -40.65 -10.08
N LEU A 234 -11.89 -41.11 -10.80
CA LEU A 234 -11.97 -42.28 -11.67
C LEU A 234 -11.44 -43.56 -11.02
N ASN A 235 -10.70 -43.44 -9.90
CA ASN A 235 -10.00 -44.56 -9.30
C ASN A 235 -10.28 -44.68 -7.79
N PRO A 236 -11.16 -45.61 -7.38
CA PRO A 236 -11.48 -45.86 -5.97
C PRO A 236 -10.27 -46.24 -5.11
N THR A 237 -9.23 -46.86 -5.68
CA THR A 237 -8.03 -47.27 -4.92
C THR A 237 -7.18 -46.09 -4.46
N LEU A 238 -7.21 -44.97 -5.19
CA LEU A 238 -6.50 -43.76 -4.79
C LEU A 238 -7.19 -43.07 -3.62
N LEU A 239 -8.52 -43.04 -3.65
CA LEU A 239 -9.32 -42.53 -2.54
C LEU A 239 -9.09 -43.35 -1.27
N GLU A 240 -8.95 -44.67 -1.41
CA GLU A 240 -8.66 -45.58 -0.29
C GLU A 240 -7.30 -45.31 0.38
N LYS A 241 -6.27 -44.95 -0.42
CA LYS A 241 -4.97 -44.53 0.11
C LYS A 241 -5.08 -43.21 0.87
N ILE A 242 -5.78 -42.23 0.30
CA ILE A 242 -6.03 -40.93 0.95
C ILE A 242 -6.75 -41.12 2.27
N LEU A 243 -7.80 -41.94 2.29
CA LEU A 243 -8.55 -42.28 3.49
C LEU A 243 -7.64 -42.91 4.55
N THR A 244 -6.77 -43.85 4.17
CA THR A 244 -5.83 -44.49 5.11
C THR A 244 -4.93 -43.48 5.81
N ASP A 245 -4.39 -42.52 5.05
CA ASP A 245 -3.52 -41.48 5.59
C ASP A 245 -4.28 -40.47 6.46
N ILE A 246 -5.52 -40.12 6.07
CA ILE A 246 -6.42 -39.31 6.90
C ILE A 246 -6.66 -39.99 8.24
N LEU A 247 -7.08 -41.26 8.23
CA LEU A 247 -7.40 -42.00 9.46
C LEU A 247 -6.17 -42.15 10.36
N LYS A 248 -4.99 -42.38 9.79
CA LYS A 248 -3.73 -42.45 10.53
C LYS A 248 -3.39 -41.11 11.20
N PHE A 249 -3.51 -40.00 10.46
CA PHE A 249 -3.22 -38.67 10.99
C PHE A 249 -4.24 -38.26 12.06
N GLN A 250 -5.53 -38.47 11.82
CA GLN A 250 -6.58 -38.12 12.77
C GLN A 250 -6.48 -38.95 14.05
N LYS A 251 -6.25 -40.27 13.96
CA LYS A 251 -6.05 -41.12 15.14
C LYS A 251 -4.91 -40.65 16.02
N ALA A 252 -3.82 -40.13 15.44
CA ALA A 252 -2.68 -39.61 16.20
C ALA A 252 -2.98 -38.30 16.96
N ASN A 253 -4.07 -37.60 16.61
CA ASN A 253 -4.46 -36.33 17.23
C ASN A 253 -5.72 -36.46 18.11
N LEU A 254 -6.29 -37.65 18.24
CA LEU A 254 -7.44 -37.89 19.13
C LEU A 254 -6.95 -38.00 20.59
N PRO A 255 -7.76 -37.55 21.56
CA PRO A 255 -7.46 -37.77 22.97
C PRO A 255 -7.48 -39.25 23.36
N ASP A 256 -6.70 -39.61 24.38
CA ASP A 256 -6.50 -41.00 24.81
C ASP A 256 -7.59 -41.49 25.77
N THR A 257 -8.27 -40.59 26.47
CA THR A 257 -9.29 -40.94 27.48
C THR A 257 -10.72 -40.69 26.99
N LYS A 258 -11.70 -41.44 27.55
CA LYS A 258 -13.13 -41.30 27.19
C LYS A 258 -13.67 -39.92 27.53
N GLU A 259 -13.24 -39.34 28.64
CA GLU A 259 -13.68 -38.03 29.09
C GLU A 259 -13.15 -36.90 28.20
N GLU A 260 -11.88 -36.96 27.81
CA GLU A 260 -11.30 -36.00 26.88
C GLU A 260 -11.92 -36.12 25.48
N LEU A 261 -12.16 -37.35 25.00
CA LEU A 261 -12.85 -37.59 23.74
C LEU A 261 -14.27 -37.01 23.74
N TYR A 262 -14.97 -37.11 24.87
CA TYR A 262 -16.28 -36.48 25.05
C TYR A 262 -16.21 -34.95 24.99
N GLN A 263 -15.21 -34.32 25.63
CA GLN A 263 -15.00 -32.88 25.51
C GLN A 263 -14.61 -32.45 24.10
N TYR A 264 -13.82 -33.25 23.40
CA TYR A 264 -13.48 -33.04 22.00
C TYR A 264 -14.73 -33.07 21.11
N LEU A 265 -15.64 -34.04 21.33
CA LEU A 265 -16.94 -34.11 20.67
C LEU A 265 -17.82 -32.89 20.98
N ILE A 266 -17.85 -32.41 22.23
CA ILE A 266 -18.57 -31.18 22.59
C ILE A 266 -18.01 -29.97 21.82
N GLY A 267 -16.69 -29.83 21.74
CA GLY A 267 -16.03 -28.77 20.97
C GLY A 267 -16.38 -28.84 19.48
N LEU A 268 -16.44 -30.04 18.92
CA LEU A 268 -16.87 -30.24 17.53
C LEU A 268 -18.35 -29.85 17.32
N ARG A 269 -19.25 -30.25 18.22
CA ARG A 269 -20.66 -29.86 18.19
C ARG A 269 -20.87 -28.35 18.32
N PHE A 270 -20.05 -27.68 19.14
CA PHE A 270 -20.03 -26.23 19.22
C PHE A 270 -19.69 -25.60 17.86
N ARG A 271 -18.66 -26.10 17.18
CA ARG A 271 -18.29 -25.62 15.83
C ARG A 271 -19.40 -25.86 14.81
N ILE A 272 -20.04 -27.02 14.83
CA ILE A 272 -21.21 -27.32 13.99
C ILE A 272 -22.32 -26.28 14.24
N ALA A 273 -22.65 -26.00 15.50
CA ALA A 273 -23.66 -25.01 15.85
C ALA A 273 -23.28 -23.59 15.40
N PHE A 274 -22.00 -23.21 15.53
CA PHE A 274 -21.48 -21.93 15.08
C PHE A 274 -21.62 -21.78 13.56
N PHE A 275 -21.16 -22.76 12.77
CA PHE A 275 -21.26 -22.71 11.31
C PHE A 275 -22.71 -22.75 10.82
N LYS A 276 -23.62 -23.47 11.49
CA LYS A 276 -25.06 -23.40 11.19
C LYS A 276 -25.65 -22.00 11.39
N LYS A 277 -25.25 -21.28 12.45
CA LYS A 277 -25.67 -19.89 12.68
C LYS A 277 -25.14 -18.97 11.58
N LEU A 278 -23.92 -19.18 11.09
CA LEU A 278 -23.36 -18.41 9.96
C LEU A 278 -24.05 -18.74 8.64
N GLN A 279 -24.39 -20.01 8.39
CA GLN A 279 -25.16 -20.43 7.23
C GLN A 279 -26.54 -19.77 7.21
N GLN A 280 -27.24 -19.73 8.35
CA GLN A 280 -28.51 -19.00 8.49
C GLN A 280 -28.34 -17.49 8.29
N ALA A 281 -27.22 -16.92 8.75
CA ALA A 281 -26.91 -15.52 8.54
C ALA A 281 -26.55 -15.20 7.07
N ASN A 282 -26.06 -16.17 6.30
CA ASN A 282 -25.82 -15.99 4.87
C ASN A 282 -27.12 -16.08 4.05
N SER A 283 -28.07 -16.94 4.46
CA SER A 283 -29.35 -17.10 3.77
C SER A 283 -30.35 -15.97 4.03
N THR A 284 -30.07 -15.08 4.98
CA THR A 284 -30.96 -13.97 5.35
C THR A 284 -30.23 -12.62 5.36
N LYS A 285 -30.96 -11.51 5.21
CA LYS A 285 -30.38 -10.16 5.32
C LYS A 285 -30.20 -9.79 6.78
N ILE A 286 -28.95 -9.66 7.21
CA ILE A 286 -28.56 -9.38 8.59
C ILE A 286 -27.82 -8.05 8.73
N LYS A 287 -27.76 -7.52 9.96
CA LYS A 287 -26.82 -6.47 10.35
C LYS A 287 -25.65 -7.11 11.09
N PHE A 288 -24.42 -6.91 10.61
CA PHE A 288 -23.25 -7.65 11.12
C PHE A 288 -22.98 -7.39 12.60
N GLU A 289 -23.12 -6.13 13.08
CA GLU A 289 -22.94 -5.81 14.51
C GLU A 289 -23.86 -6.66 15.39
N ARG A 290 -25.10 -6.87 14.93
CA ARG A 290 -26.08 -7.66 15.68
C ARG A 290 -25.72 -9.14 15.67
N LEU A 291 -25.31 -9.67 14.52
CA LEU A 291 -24.84 -11.06 14.39
C LEU A 291 -23.65 -11.30 15.32
N GLU A 292 -22.60 -10.47 15.21
CA GLU A 292 -21.37 -10.56 16.01
C GLU A 292 -21.68 -10.51 17.50
N LYS A 293 -22.45 -9.50 17.95
CA LYS A 293 -22.85 -9.39 19.36
C LYS A 293 -23.60 -10.64 19.85
N THR A 294 -24.58 -11.10 19.08
CA THR A 294 -25.39 -12.28 19.44
C THR A 294 -24.53 -13.55 19.51
N LEU A 295 -23.59 -13.71 18.58
CA LEU A 295 -22.67 -14.85 18.58
C LEU A 295 -21.66 -14.76 19.73
N ILE A 296 -21.07 -13.60 20.01
CA ILE A 296 -20.15 -13.42 21.13
C ILE A 296 -20.86 -13.71 22.46
N GLU A 297 -22.06 -13.19 22.67
CA GLU A 297 -22.86 -13.49 23.88
C GLU A 297 -23.15 -15.00 24.02
N TRP A 298 -23.50 -15.66 22.91
CA TRP A 298 -23.69 -17.12 22.88
C TRP A 298 -22.39 -17.88 23.18
N ILE A 299 -21.24 -17.45 22.64
CA ILE A 299 -19.92 -18.04 22.91
C ILE A 299 -19.58 -17.89 24.41
N ILE A 300 -19.76 -16.70 24.99
CA ILE A 300 -19.53 -16.46 26.42
C ILE A 300 -20.37 -17.41 27.27
N GLN A 301 -21.66 -17.55 26.94
CA GLN A 301 -22.55 -18.45 27.66
C GLN A 301 -22.06 -19.91 27.59
N GLN A 302 -21.64 -20.38 26.41
CA GLN A 302 -21.12 -21.73 26.24
C GLN A 302 -19.77 -21.93 26.96
N LEU A 303 -18.88 -20.94 26.94
CA LEU A 303 -17.61 -20.99 27.69
C LEU A 303 -17.88 -21.14 29.19
N LYS A 304 -18.79 -20.33 29.75
CA LYS A 304 -19.18 -20.41 31.17
C LYS A 304 -19.80 -21.77 31.51
N GLU A 305 -20.76 -22.22 30.71
CA GLU A 305 -21.46 -23.50 30.94
C GLU A 305 -20.49 -24.70 30.89
N LYS A 306 -19.57 -24.74 29.93
CA LYS A 306 -18.63 -25.86 29.79
C LYS A 306 -17.49 -25.81 30.80
N ALA A 307 -17.05 -24.61 31.18
CA ALA A 307 -16.08 -24.43 32.25
C ALA A 307 -16.59 -24.99 33.59
N VAL A 308 -17.85 -24.71 33.96
CA VAL A 308 -18.46 -25.18 35.22
C VAL A 308 -18.65 -26.71 35.23
N ASN A 309 -19.07 -27.29 34.11
CA ASN A 309 -19.44 -28.70 34.06
C ASN A 309 -18.25 -29.69 34.06
N ASN A 310 -17.06 -29.28 33.57
CA ASN A 310 -15.88 -30.15 33.54
C ASN A 310 -14.57 -29.33 33.49
N ILE A 311 -14.14 -28.82 34.64
CA ILE A 311 -12.95 -27.97 34.79
C ILE A 311 -11.67 -28.70 34.32
N ASP A 312 -11.55 -30.00 34.62
CA ASP A 312 -10.34 -30.77 34.34
C ASP A 312 -10.06 -30.94 32.84
N ASN A 313 -11.11 -31.19 32.05
CA ASN A 313 -10.98 -31.42 30.61
C ASN A 313 -11.43 -30.21 29.76
N PHE A 314 -11.73 -29.06 30.39
CA PHE A 314 -12.11 -27.82 29.69
C PHE A 314 -11.05 -27.37 28.67
N ARG A 315 -9.78 -27.66 28.95
CA ARG A 315 -8.66 -27.43 28.02
C ARG A 315 -8.90 -28.09 26.65
N ILE A 316 -9.38 -29.33 26.60
CA ILE A 316 -9.61 -30.06 25.34
C ILE A 316 -10.72 -29.40 24.52
N PHE A 317 -11.76 -28.91 25.20
CA PHE A 317 -12.82 -28.13 24.57
C PHE A 317 -12.25 -26.84 23.93
N LEU A 318 -11.41 -26.10 24.66
CA LEU A 318 -10.77 -24.88 24.17
C LEU A 318 -9.81 -25.16 23.00
N GLU A 319 -8.98 -26.19 23.08
CA GLU A 319 -8.07 -26.61 22.01
C GLU A 319 -8.85 -26.89 20.72
N LYS A 320 -10.01 -27.56 20.82
CA LYS A 320 -10.83 -27.89 19.65
C LYS A 320 -11.54 -26.68 19.02
N ILE A 321 -12.01 -25.70 19.81
CA ILE A 321 -12.69 -24.51 19.27
C ILE A 321 -11.71 -23.45 18.75
N LEU A 322 -10.55 -23.31 19.39
CA LEU A 322 -9.48 -22.38 18.97
C LEU A 322 -8.53 -23.01 17.94
N GLU A 323 -8.57 -24.32 17.75
CA GLU A 323 -7.57 -25.06 16.94
C GLU A 323 -6.13 -24.78 17.40
N PHE A 324 -5.96 -24.52 18.69
CA PHE A 324 -4.68 -24.22 19.32
C PHE A 324 -4.05 -25.49 19.86
N ASN A 325 -2.72 -25.54 19.78
CA ASN A 325 -1.96 -26.53 20.52
C ASN A 325 -1.86 -26.12 22.02
N PRO A 326 -1.42 -27.04 22.91
CA PRO A 326 -1.37 -26.77 24.34
C PRO A 326 -0.50 -25.56 24.70
N THR A 327 0.60 -25.36 23.97
CA THR A 327 1.53 -24.25 24.19
C THR A 327 0.94 -22.89 23.81
N GLN A 328 0.19 -22.83 22.71
CA GLN A 328 -0.51 -21.63 22.25
C GLN A 328 -1.62 -21.24 23.22
N LEU A 329 -2.37 -22.24 23.73
CA LEU A 329 -3.40 -22.00 24.72
C LEU A 329 -2.80 -21.45 26.02
N LYS A 330 -1.70 -22.02 26.51
CA LYS A 330 -0.99 -21.50 27.68
C LYS A 330 -0.51 -20.06 27.48
N SER A 331 0.03 -19.74 26.30
CA SER A 331 0.44 -18.37 25.95
C SER A 331 -0.75 -17.40 25.98
N LEU A 332 -1.88 -17.77 25.38
CA LEU A 332 -3.11 -16.96 25.39
C LEU A 332 -3.59 -16.66 26.82
N PHE A 333 -3.71 -17.69 27.67
CA PHE A 333 -4.19 -17.52 29.04
C PHE A 333 -3.20 -16.73 29.91
N SER A 334 -1.90 -16.90 29.69
CA SER A 334 -0.88 -16.12 30.39
C SER A 334 -0.96 -14.61 30.10
N GLN A 335 -1.39 -14.21 28.89
CA GLN A 335 -1.60 -12.79 28.56
C GLN A 335 -2.72 -12.16 29.40
N TYR A 336 -3.67 -12.97 29.88
CA TYR A 336 -4.77 -12.56 30.73
C TYR A 336 -4.52 -12.81 32.23
N GLY A 337 -3.30 -13.21 32.61
CA GLY A 337 -2.93 -13.45 34.01
C GLY A 337 -3.29 -14.84 34.54
N PHE A 338 -3.72 -15.78 33.68
CA PHE A 338 -4.00 -17.15 34.07
C PHE A 338 -2.78 -18.05 33.84
N ASN A 339 -2.21 -18.57 34.92
CA ASN A 339 -1.12 -19.56 34.86
C ASN A 339 -1.63 -20.99 34.65
N ASP A 340 -2.90 -21.26 35.01
CA ASP A 340 -3.59 -22.53 34.85
C ASP A 340 -5.02 -22.30 34.32
N TYR A 341 -5.42 -23.10 33.34
CA TYR A 341 -6.77 -23.09 32.76
C TYR A 341 -7.83 -23.60 33.74
N ARG A 342 -7.45 -24.43 34.71
CA ARG A 342 -8.36 -24.88 35.77
C ARG A 342 -8.88 -23.72 36.60
N PHE A 343 -7.99 -22.80 36.93
CA PHE A 343 -8.31 -21.61 37.69
C PHE A 343 -9.30 -20.69 36.94
N PHE A 344 -9.17 -20.59 35.62
CA PHE A 344 -10.18 -19.92 34.80
C PHE A 344 -11.55 -20.58 34.95
N GLY A 345 -11.61 -21.91 34.94
CA GLY A 345 -12.86 -22.66 35.12
C GLY A 345 -13.52 -22.41 36.47
N GLU A 346 -12.73 -22.41 37.55
CA GLU A 346 -13.20 -22.12 38.90
C GLU A 346 -13.79 -20.71 39.02
N ILE A 347 -13.13 -19.71 38.44
CA ILE A 347 -13.64 -18.33 38.44
C ILE A 347 -15.02 -18.25 37.78
N GLN A 348 -15.29 -19.04 36.73
CA GLN A 348 -16.61 -19.01 36.08
C GLN A 348 -17.75 -19.55 36.97
N THR A 349 -17.44 -20.28 38.05
CA THR A 349 -18.46 -20.76 39.01
C THR A 349 -18.97 -19.66 39.93
N ILE A 350 -18.23 -18.56 40.06
CA ILE A 350 -18.56 -17.46 40.98
C ILE A 350 -19.57 -16.51 40.34
N ASN A 351 -20.59 -16.13 41.10
CA ASN A 351 -21.45 -15.01 40.72
C ASN A 351 -20.69 -13.69 40.89
N VAL A 352 -20.10 -13.22 39.78
CA VAL A 352 -19.29 -12.00 39.71
C VAL A 352 -20.08 -10.77 40.20
N GLN A 353 -21.37 -10.67 39.90
CA GLN A 353 -22.18 -9.52 40.33
C GLN A 353 -22.33 -9.48 41.86
N GLU A 354 -22.57 -10.64 42.48
CA GLU A 354 -22.64 -10.74 43.94
C GLU A 354 -21.28 -10.48 44.60
N PHE A 355 -20.19 -10.93 43.97
CA PHE A 355 -18.83 -10.63 44.44
C PHE A 355 -18.52 -9.14 44.38
N LEU A 356 -18.79 -8.48 43.25
CA LEU A 356 -18.55 -7.04 43.10
C LEU A 356 -19.40 -6.21 44.08
N GLN A 357 -20.65 -6.62 44.31
CA GLN A 357 -21.51 -6.03 45.34
C GLN A 357 -20.92 -6.23 46.74
N ALA A 358 -20.49 -7.45 47.09
CA ALA A 358 -19.86 -7.71 48.39
C ALA A 358 -18.55 -6.93 48.57
N ALA A 359 -17.72 -6.82 47.53
CA ALA A 359 -16.48 -6.07 47.57
C ALA A 359 -16.74 -4.57 47.77
N SER A 360 -17.67 -3.99 46.99
CA SER A 360 -18.05 -2.57 47.10
C SER A 360 -18.67 -2.21 48.44
N LEU A 361 -19.57 -3.05 48.99
CA LEU A 361 -20.14 -2.86 50.33
C LEU A 361 -19.06 -2.83 51.42
N ASN A 362 -17.99 -3.58 51.22
CA ASN A 362 -16.85 -3.65 52.13
C ASN A 362 -15.71 -2.68 51.78
N GLN A 363 -15.91 -1.76 50.82
CA GLN A 363 -14.89 -0.81 50.36
C GLN A 363 -13.58 -1.48 49.89
N LEU A 364 -13.67 -2.69 49.34
CA LEU A 364 -12.55 -3.43 48.77
C LEU A 364 -12.42 -3.10 47.28
N THR A 365 -11.22 -2.72 46.88
CA THR A 365 -10.87 -2.43 45.49
C THR A 365 -10.02 -3.56 44.90
N LYS A 366 -9.85 -3.56 43.57
CA LYS A 366 -8.95 -4.50 42.89
C LYS A 366 -7.52 -4.44 43.44
N GLU A 367 -7.02 -3.25 43.75
CA GLU A 367 -5.67 -3.06 44.31
C GLU A 367 -5.52 -3.70 45.69
N ASP A 368 -6.59 -3.77 46.48
CA ASP A 368 -6.56 -4.38 47.81
C ASP A 368 -6.30 -5.88 47.77
N PHE A 369 -6.76 -6.56 46.71
CA PHE A 369 -6.47 -7.98 46.51
C PHE A 369 -5.04 -8.18 46.00
N LEU A 370 -4.56 -7.33 45.08
CA LEU A 370 -3.17 -7.40 44.55
C LEU A 370 -2.12 -7.06 45.62
N GLN A 371 -2.45 -6.21 46.59
CA GLN A 371 -1.53 -5.84 47.67
C GLN A 371 -1.65 -6.75 48.90
N PHE A 372 -2.45 -7.81 48.86
CA PHE A 372 -2.73 -8.63 50.04
C PHE A 372 -1.47 -9.24 50.66
N ASN A 373 -0.54 -9.75 49.85
CA ASN A 373 0.72 -10.30 50.36
C ASN A 373 1.58 -9.20 51.01
N LYS A 374 1.61 -8.00 50.42
CA LYS A 374 2.27 -6.82 51.01
C LYS A 374 1.62 -6.41 52.34
N TYR A 375 0.30 -6.49 52.45
CA TYR A 375 -0.43 -6.26 53.69
C TYR A 375 -0.01 -7.26 54.78
N VAL A 376 0.13 -8.53 54.43
CA VAL A 376 0.60 -9.58 55.36
C VAL A 376 2.02 -9.31 55.80
N GLU A 377 2.94 -8.99 54.87
CA GLU A 377 4.34 -8.68 55.21
C GLU A 377 4.47 -7.45 56.11
N ILE A 378 3.68 -6.40 55.89
CA ILE A 378 3.67 -5.20 56.73
C ILE A 378 3.22 -5.56 58.15
N LEU A 379 2.14 -6.33 58.27
CA LEU A 379 1.62 -6.79 59.57
C LEU A 379 2.64 -7.67 60.30
N ASP A 380 3.33 -8.58 59.60
CA ASP A 380 4.34 -9.46 60.20
C ASP A 380 5.60 -8.68 60.64
N LYS A 381 6.02 -7.67 59.87
CA LYS A 381 7.14 -6.78 60.24
C LYS A 381 6.80 -5.96 61.48
N ILE A 382 5.60 -5.41 61.56
CA ILE A 382 5.15 -4.66 62.72
C ILE A 382 4.99 -5.59 63.93
N GLN A 383 4.53 -6.84 63.74
CA GLN A 383 4.38 -7.79 64.83
C GLN A 383 5.75 -8.10 65.46
N LYS A 384 6.77 -8.31 64.63
CA LYS A 384 8.15 -8.53 65.11
C LYS A 384 8.67 -7.34 65.91
N LEU A 385 8.41 -6.10 65.45
CA LEU A 385 8.82 -4.91 66.20
C LEU A 385 8.06 -4.74 67.51
N VAL A 386 6.76 -5.03 67.52
CA VAL A 386 5.95 -5.05 68.75
C VAL A 386 6.52 -6.07 69.74
N ASP A 387 6.87 -7.27 69.28
CA ASP A 387 7.49 -8.31 70.10
C ASP A 387 8.86 -7.87 70.64
N GLU A 388 9.69 -7.21 69.82
CA GLU A 388 10.98 -6.64 70.24
C GLU A 388 10.84 -5.53 71.29
N ILE A 389 9.84 -4.64 71.14
CA ILE A 389 9.56 -3.56 72.11
C ILE A 389 9.06 -4.17 73.43
N HIS A 390 8.18 -5.17 73.37
CA HIS A 390 7.72 -5.92 74.55
C HIS A 390 8.86 -6.62 75.27
N GLN A 391 9.79 -7.24 74.54
CA GLN A 391 11.00 -7.86 75.10
C GLN A 391 11.94 -6.84 75.75
N LYS A 392 12.20 -5.70 75.09
CA LYS A 392 13.03 -4.62 75.64
C LYS A 392 12.42 -4.01 76.91
N ASN A 393 11.10 -3.97 77.00
CA ASN A 393 10.37 -3.41 78.13
C ASN A 393 10.01 -4.44 79.24
N GLN A 394 10.48 -5.69 79.13
CA GLN A 394 10.22 -6.79 80.10
C GLN A 394 8.73 -7.06 80.37
N LEU A 395 7.86 -6.81 79.39
CA LEU A 395 6.41 -7.02 79.53
C LEU A 395 6.06 -8.52 79.39
N LYS A 396 5.14 -9.01 80.23
CA LYS A 396 4.75 -10.45 80.23
C LYS A 396 3.70 -10.74 79.16
N GLY A 397 4.15 -11.43 78.10
CA GLY A 397 3.30 -11.99 77.05
C GLY A 397 3.05 -11.01 75.92
N THR A 398 3.49 -11.36 74.71
CA THR A 398 3.22 -10.54 73.52
C THR A 398 1.79 -10.76 73.06
N LYS A 399 1.01 -9.67 73.02
CA LYS A 399 -0.31 -9.70 72.37
C LYS A 399 -0.12 -9.61 70.85
N SER A 400 -0.90 -10.37 70.09
CA SER A 400 -0.93 -10.21 68.64
C SER A 400 -1.52 -8.85 68.28
N ILE A 401 -1.06 -8.24 67.18
CA ILE A 401 -1.63 -7.01 66.60
C ILE A 401 -3.15 -7.13 66.47
N THR A 402 -3.64 -8.33 66.14
CA THR A 402 -5.07 -8.62 66.02
C THR A 402 -5.84 -8.42 67.33
N LYS A 403 -5.26 -8.78 68.48
CA LYS A 403 -5.87 -8.56 69.80
C LYS A 403 -5.73 -7.11 70.24
N ILE A 404 -4.58 -6.49 69.99
CA ILE A 404 -4.32 -5.08 70.32
C ILE A 404 -5.32 -4.16 69.60
N LEU A 405 -5.55 -4.38 68.31
CA LEU A 405 -6.50 -3.60 67.51
C LEU A 405 -7.98 -3.89 67.83
N GLN A 406 -8.30 -5.01 68.48
CA GLN A 406 -9.65 -5.38 68.90
C GLN A 406 -9.99 -4.91 70.32
N GLU A 407 -9.02 -4.98 71.25
CA GLU A 407 -9.20 -4.61 72.66
C GLU A 407 -9.12 -3.09 72.90
N ASN A 408 -8.54 -2.32 71.96
CA ASN A 408 -8.36 -0.87 72.03
C ASN A 408 -7.72 -0.39 73.36
N ASP A 409 -6.81 -1.19 73.92
CA ASP A 409 -6.04 -0.84 75.11
C ASP A 409 -5.07 0.31 74.79
N GLU A 410 -5.24 1.47 75.45
CA GLU A 410 -4.44 2.68 75.19
C GLU A 410 -2.93 2.44 75.34
N PHE A 411 -2.53 1.58 76.28
CA PHE A 411 -1.12 1.26 76.52
C PHE A 411 -0.52 0.46 75.36
N GLU A 412 -1.22 -0.58 74.91
CA GLU A 412 -0.80 -1.43 73.79
C GLU A 412 -0.88 -0.70 72.44
N LEU A 413 -1.86 0.21 72.28
CA LEU A 413 -1.92 1.10 71.12
C LEU A 413 -0.73 2.07 71.06
N GLY A 414 -0.23 2.53 72.22
CA GLY A 414 0.99 3.33 72.30
C GLY A 414 2.24 2.57 71.85
N ILE A 415 2.35 1.28 72.22
CA ILE A 415 3.43 0.39 71.75
C ILE A 415 3.31 0.14 70.24
N LEU A 416 2.10 -0.06 69.74
CA LEU A 416 1.84 -0.24 68.30
C LEU A 416 2.18 1.02 67.49
N GLN A 417 1.85 2.21 68.01
CA GLN A 417 2.21 3.49 67.39
C GLN A 417 3.74 3.65 67.28
N GLN A 418 4.49 3.30 68.32
CA GLN A 418 5.95 3.31 68.29
C GLN A 418 6.50 2.36 67.22
N ALA A 419 5.97 1.13 67.12
CA ALA A 419 6.37 0.17 66.08
C ALA A 419 6.06 0.67 64.66
N CYS A 420 4.92 1.35 64.47
CA CYS A 420 4.52 2.00 63.23
C CYS A 420 5.48 3.13 62.84
N ASP A 421 5.88 3.97 63.79
CA ASP A 421 6.80 5.10 63.56
C ASP A 421 8.19 4.60 63.13
N PHE A 422 8.66 3.46 63.65
CA PHE A 422 9.93 2.84 63.23
C PHE A 422 9.96 2.39 61.76
N ILE A 423 8.81 2.04 61.18
CA ILE A 423 8.68 1.63 59.76
C ILE A 423 8.13 2.79 58.89
N ASN A 424 7.86 3.96 59.49
CA ASN A 424 7.29 5.13 58.83
C ASN A 424 5.92 4.83 58.19
N ILE A 425 5.05 4.14 58.94
CA ILE A 425 3.69 3.78 58.52
C ILE A 425 2.69 4.45 59.47
N ASP A 426 1.64 5.08 58.95
CA ASP A 426 0.58 5.65 59.78
C ASP A 426 -0.29 4.55 60.43
N LEU A 427 -0.62 4.70 61.71
CA LEU A 427 -1.46 3.78 62.46
C LEU A 427 -2.87 3.66 61.85
N ASN A 428 -3.42 4.75 61.30
CA ASN A 428 -4.73 4.69 60.63
C ASN A 428 -4.67 3.85 59.34
N TYR A 429 -3.56 3.95 58.61
CA TYR A 429 -3.29 3.11 57.46
C TYR A 429 -3.14 1.64 57.87
N LEU A 430 -2.43 1.34 58.97
CA LEU A 430 -2.33 -0.01 59.53
C LEU A 430 -3.71 -0.58 59.92
N LYS A 431 -4.55 0.22 60.59
CA LYS A 431 -5.93 -0.17 60.94
C LYS A 431 -6.74 -0.50 59.70
N SER A 432 -6.61 0.31 58.63
CA SER A 432 -7.30 0.07 57.37
C SER A 432 -6.85 -1.25 56.70
N ILE A 433 -5.55 -1.53 56.70
CA ILE A 433 -4.98 -2.77 56.18
C ILE A 433 -5.49 -3.98 56.98
N PHE A 434 -5.46 -3.88 58.30
CA PHE A 434 -5.94 -4.94 59.18
C PHE A 434 -7.42 -5.26 58.96
N LEU A 435 -8.27 -4.23 58.89
CA LEU A 435 -9.70 -4.40 58.61
C LEU A 435 -9.93 -5.05 57.24
N LYS A 436 -9.23 -4.59 56.20
CA LYS A 436 -9.34 -5.18 54.86
C LYS A 436 -8.90 -6.64 54.83
N LYS A 437 -7.77 -6.98 55.46
CA LYS A 437 -7.30 -8.37 55.60
C LYS A 437 -8.35 -9.24 56.30
N LEU A 438 -8.91 -8.74 57.41
CA LEU A 438 -9.91 -9.45 58.18
C LEU A 438 -11.16 -9.71 57.35
N ILE A 439 -11.71 -8.68 56.68
CA ILE A 439 -12.89 -8.81 55.81
C ILE A 439 -12.64 -9.81 54.67
N ILE A 440 -11.48 -9.74 54.02
CA ILE A 440 -11.13 -10.65 52.92
C ILE A 440 -11.13 -12.11 53.41
N SER A 441 -10.45 -12.38 54.53
CA SER A 441 -10.34 -13.73 55.08
C SER A 441 -11.61 -14.25 55.76
N SER A 442 -12.40 -13.39 56.43
CA SER A 442 -13.57 -13.82 57.21
C SER A 442 -14.88 -13.76 56.45
N SER A 443 -14.99 -12.92 55.42
CA SER A 443 -16.27 -12.61 54.77
C SER A 443 -16.25 -12.87 53.26
N ILE A 444 -15.18 -12.51 52.57
CA ILE A 444 -15.09 -12.71 51.11
C ILE A 444 -14.73 -14.15 50.77
N GLN A 445 -13.62 -14.66 51.30
CA GLN A 445 -13.10 -15.99 50.96
C GLN A 445 -14.07 -17.14 51.29
N PRO A 446 -14.76 -17.16 52.45
CA PRO A 446 -15.74 -18.22 52.74
C PRO A 446 -16.97 -18.17 51.84
N LYS A 447 -17.35 -16.97 51.37
CA LYS A 447 -18.52 -16.76 50.51
C LYS A 447 -18.22 -17.07 49.05
N PHE A 448 -16.99 -16.84 48.61
CA PHE A 448 -16.54 -17.03 47.23
C PHE A 448 -15.24 -17.84 47.23
N PRO A 449 -15.30 -19.18 47.39
CA PRO A 449 -14.10 -19.99 47.46
C PRO A 449 -13.41 -20.09 46.09
N LEU A 450 -12.13 -19.70 46.03
CA LEU A 450 -11.24 -19.90 44.89
C LEU A 450 -10.04 -20.75 45.32
N SER A 451 -9.56 -21.65 44.46
CA SER A 451 -8.28 -22.30 44.70
C SER A 451 -7.14 -21.32 44.33
N GLY A 452 -6.11 -21.25 45.19
CA GLY A 452 -4.93 -20.41 44.96
C GLY A 452 -4.85 -19.16 45.85
N GLU A 453 -4.03 -18.21 45.41
CA GLU A 453 -3.67 -17.02 46.19
C GLU A 453 -4.78 -15.97 46.18
N ILE A 454 -4.86 -15.16 47.24
CA ILE A 454 -5.88 -14.10 47.38
C ILE A 454 -5.74 -13.02 46.30
N GLU A 455 -4.54 -12.82 45.76
CA GLU A 455 -4.30 -11.91 44.63
C GLU A 455 -5.14 -12.29 43.40
N ASN A 456 -5.46 -13.58 43.24
CA ASN A 456 -6.25 -14.05 42.11
C ASN A 456 -7.70 -13.54 42.12
N TYR A 457 -8.24 -13.10 43.27
CA TYR A 457 -9.55 -12.45 43.34
C TYR A 457 -9.58 -11.12 42.55
N ALA A 458 -8.43 -10.50 42.29
CA ALA A 458 -8.33 -9.33 41.44
C ALA A 458 -8.82 -9.60 40.01
N LEU A 459 -8.72 -10.85 39.53
CA LEU A 459 -9.17 -11.24 38.19
C LEU A 459 -10.70 -11.25 38.06
N LEU A 460 -11.45 -11.39 39.16
CA LEU A 460 -12.92 -11.29 39.17
C LEU A 460 -13.41 -9.89 38.78
N PHE A 461 -12.58 -8.85 38.92
CA PHE A 461 -12.92 -7.50 38.48
C PHE A 461 -12.87 -7.35 36.95
N ASP A 462 -12.03 -8.14 36.27
CA ASP A 462 -11.84 -8.05 34.82
C ASP A 462 -12.50 -9.21 34.06
N ILE A 463 -13.07 -10.19 34.76
CA ILE A 463 -13.45 -11.48 34.16
C ILE A 463 -14.46 -11.36 33.02
N ASP A 464 -15.41 -10.41 33.08
CA ASP A 464 -16.36 -10.20 31.99
C ASP A 464 -15.66 -9.64 30.74
N HIS A 465 -14.65 -8.79 30.91
CA HIS A 465 -13.82 -8.31 29.82
C HIS A 465 -12.95 -9.44 29.25
N ILE A 466 -12.33 -10.26 30.11
CA ILE A 466 -11.53 -11.41 29.68
C ILE A 466 -12.39 -12.42 28.91
N ASN A 467 -13.58 -12.75 29.42
CA ASN A 467 -14.55 -13.61 28.74
C ASN A 467 -14.94 -13.05 27.37
N TYR A 468 -15.17 -11.74 27.27
CA TYR A 468 -15.46 -11.08 26.01
C TYR A 468 -14.30 -11.22 25.01
N GLN A 469 -13.06 -10.97 25.45
CA GLN A 469 -11.88 -11.09 24.58
C GLN A 469 -11.65 -12.52 24.11
N ILE A 470 -11.75 -13.51 25.00
CA ILE A 470 -11.64 -14.94 24.61
C ILE A 470 -12.76 -15.31 23.63
N ALA A 471 -13.99 -14.85 23.86
CA ALA A 471 -15.11 -15.10 22.96
C ALA A 471 -14.94 -14.41 21.60
N GLU A 472 -14.37 -13.20 21.57
CA GLU A 472 -14.00 -12.48 20.36
C GLU A 472 -12.91 -13.24 19.58
N ASP A 473 -11.90 -13.77 20.26
CA ASP A 473 -10.85 -14.60 19.66
C ASP A 473 -11.42 -15.90 19.06
N VAL A 474 -12.30 -16.59 19.79
CA VAL A 474 -13.02 -17.78 19.27
C VAL A 474 -13.86 -17.41 18.04
N PHE A 475 -14.61 -16.30 18.11
CA PHE A 475 -15.42 -15.82 17.00
C PHE A 475 -14.58 -15.59 15.75
N PHE A 476 -13.52 -14.77 15.84
CA PHE A 476 -12.71 -14.44 14.67
C PHE A 476 -11.87 -15.60 14.17
N ASN A 477 -11.44 -16.51 15.05
CA ASN A 477 -10.74 -17.72 14.63
C ASN A 477 -11.65 -18.63 13.81
N LEU A 478 -12.87 -18.92 14.28
CA LEU A 478 -13.83 -19.72 13.52
C LEU A 478 -14.33 -19.00 12.26
N PHE A 479 -14.50 -17.67 12.32
CA PHE A 479 -14.85 -16.85 11.17
C PHE A 479 -13.73 -16.84 10.11
N SER A 480 -12.46 -16.95 10.51
CA SER A 480 -11.33 -17.04 9.58
C SER A 480 -11.38 -18.28 8.68
N ASN A 481 -11.99 -19.38 9.16
CA ASN A 481 -12.12 -20.63 8.41
C ASN A 481 -13.06 -20.53 7.20
N ILE A 482 -13.89 -19.49 7.12
CA ILE A 482 -14.87 -19.29 6.04
C ILE A 482 -14.53 -18.06 5.15
N ILE A 483 -13.30 -17.57 5.25
CA ILE A 483 -12.81 -16.39 4.52
C ILE A 483 -11.69 -16.78 3.54
N ILE A 484 -11.37 -18.08 3.45
CA ILE A 484 -10.24 -18.57 2.66
C ILE A 484 -10.45 -18.25 1.17
N GLN A 485 -11.62 -18.58 0.60
CA GLN A 485 -11.91 -18.29 -0.81
C GLN A 485 -11.92 -16.79 -1.12
N ILE A 486 -12.53 -15.94 -0.29
CA ILE A 486 -12.52 -14.49 -0.54
C ILE A 486 -11.12 -13.89 -0.40
N ALA A 487 -10.30 -14.43 0.50
CA ALA A 487 -8.89 -14.06 0.61
C ALA A 487 -8.10 -14.46 -0.64
N ARG A 488 -8.38 -15.63 -1.25
CA ARG A 488 -7.79 -16.00 -2.55
C ARG A 488 -8.19 -15.04 -3.65
N ILE A 489 -9.47 -14.66 -3.74
CA ILE A 489 -9.94 -13.64 -4.70
C ILE A 489 -9.17 -12.32 -4.51
N TYR A 490 -8.95 -11.90 -3.26
CA TYR A 490 -8.12 -10.72 -3.01
C TYR A 490 -6.68 -10.91 -3.51
N GLU A 491 -6.05 -12.05 -3.21
CA GLU A 491 -4.68 -12.34 -3.64
C GLU A 491 -4.54 -12.43 -5.18
N THR A 492 -5.56 -12.91 -5.90
CA THR A 492 -5.52 -12.94 -7.38
C THR A 492 -5.47 -11.54 -7.97
N TYR A 493 -6.17 -10.55 -7.39
CA TYR A 493 -6.02 -9.15 -7.79
C TYR A 493 -4.59 -8.65 -7.64
N VAL A 494 -3.96 -8.94 -6.50
CA VAL A 494 -2.56 -8.55 -6.25
C VAL A 494 -1.63 -9.20 -7.27
N LYS A 495 -1.83 -10.49 -7.55
CA LYS A 495 -0.98 -11.28 -8.44
C LYS A 495 -1.13 -10.83 -9.91
N VAL A 496 -2.35 -10.63 -10.40
CA VAL A 496 -2.59 -10.12 -11.78
C VAL A 496 -2.09 -8.67 -11.95
N LYS A 497 -2.27 -7.80 -10.93
CA LYS A 497 -1.71 -6.45 -10.97
C LYS A 497 -0.19 -6.46 -11.07
N LYS A 498 0.47 -7.39 -10.39
CA LYS A 498 1.91 -7.58 -10.49
C LYS A 498 2.31 -8.09 -11.87
N ASP A 499 1.58 -9.06 -12.43
CA ASP A 499 1.82 -9.55 -13.79
C ASP A 499 1.72 -8.42 -14.82
N LYS A 500 0.70 -7.55 -14.72
CA LYS A 500 0.60 -6.33 -15.55
C LYS A 500 1.87 -5.49 -15.49
N SER A 501 2.42 -5.27 -14.28
CA SER A 501 3.63 -4.44 -14.12
C SER A 501 4.87 -5.06 -14.78
N ILE A 502 5.03 -6.38 -14.68
CA ILE A 502 6.15 -7.11 -15.29
C ILE A 502 5.99 -7.15 -16.82
N ILE A 503 4.78 -7.41 -17.30
CA ILE A 503 4.48 -7.42 -18.74
C ILE A 503 4.69 -6.03 -19.35
N LEU A 504 4.37 -4.95 -18.63
CA LEU A 504 4.70 -3.58 -19.08
C LEU A 504 6.21 -3.35 -19.23
N LEU A 505 7.03 -3.92 -18.37
CA LEU A 505 8.49 -3.88 -18.51
C LEU A 505 8.95 -4.68 -19.73
N GLY A 506 8.37 -5.87 -19.95
CA GLY A 506 8.60 -6.68 -21.15
C GLY A 506 8.23 -5.94 -22.44
N LEU A 507 7.02 -5.37 -22.51
CA LEU A 507 6.56 -4.58 -23.65
C LEU A 507 7.44 -3.36 -23.90
N LYS A 508 7.94 -2.69 -22.84
CA LYS A 508 8.90 -1.60 -23.01
C LYS A 508 10.18 -2.07 -23.71
N ARG A 509 10.73 -3.22 -23.31
CA ARG A 509 11.91 -3.81 -23.98
C ARG A 509 11.61 -4.20 -25.43
N ILE A 510 10.42 -4.74 -25.71
CA ILE A 510 9.97 -5.02 -27.08
C ILE A 510 9.92 -3.73 -27.91
N PHE A 511 9.31 -2.66 -27.40
CA PHE A 511 9.20 -1.39 -28.14
C PHE A 511 10.53 -0.65 -28.32
N ASP A 512 11.49 -0.87 -27.43
CA ASP A 512 12.81 -0.20 -27.48
C ASP A 512 13.87 -1.01 -28.26
N SER A 513 13.55 -2.24 -28.67
CA SER A 513 14.48 -3.11 -29.41
C SER A 513 14.58 -2.73 -30.90
N THR A 514 15.74 -2.93 -31.51
CA THR A 514 16.03 -2.67 -32.93
C THR A 514 15.71 -3.87 -33.83
N GLU A 515 15.72 -3.70 -35.16
CA GLU A 515 15.49 -4.81 -36.12
C GLU A 515 16.49 -5.97 -35.94
N GLU A 516 17.75 -5.66 -35.60
CA GLU A 516 18.78 -6.68 -35.30
C GLU A 516 18.49 -7.50 -34.01
N GLU A 517 17.55 -7.04 -33.17
CA GLU A 517 17.13 -7.67 -31.92
C GLU A 517 15.76 -8.39 -32.04
N ASP A 518 15.29 -8.70 -33.25
CA ASP A 518 13.98 -9.34 -33.45
C ASP A 518 13.82 -10.67 -32.68
N TRP A 519 14.90 -11.45 -32.53
CA TRP A 519 14.88 -12.67 -31.71
C TRP A 519 14.60 -12.38 -30.22
N ILE A 520 15.01 -11.22 -29.70
CA ILE A 520 14.73 -10.79 -28.32
C ILE A 520 13.25 -10.48 -28.18
N ARG A 521 12.63 -9.84 -29.19
CA ARG A 521 11.19 -9.56 -29.20
C ARG A 521 10.38 -10.84 -29.08
N VAL A 522 10.64 -11.80 -29.97
CA VAL A 522 9.95 -13.10 -29.99
C VAL A 522 10.14 -13.84 -28.67
N LYS A 523 11.36 -13.84 -28.11
CA LYS A 523 11.63 -14.48 -26.81
C LYS A 523 10.84 -13.84 -25.67
N ILE A 524 10.76 -12.51 -25.60
CA ILE A 524 10.01 -11.83 -24.55
C ILE A 524 8.50 -12.05 -24.71
N GLU A 525 7.98 -12.04 -25.93
CA GLU A 525 6.57 -12.34 -26.21
C GLU A 525 6.21 -13.75 -25.76
N GLU A 526 7.03 -14.74 -26.10
CA GLU A 526 6.84 -16.13 -25.65
C GLU A 526 6.85 -16.25 -24.12
N LEU A 527 7.79 -15.58 -23.44
CA LEU A 527 7.82 -15.56 -21.97
C LEU A 527 6.58 -14.91 -21.36
N ILE A 528 6.05 -13.85 -21.97
CA ILE A 528 4.79 -13.22 -21.54
C ILE A 528 3.61 -14.18 -21.75
N ILE A 529 3.56 -14.87 -22.89
CA ILE A 529 2.50 -15.85 -23.18
C ILE A 529 2.54 -17.00 -22.19
N GLN A 530 3.70 -17.56 -21.91
CA GLN A 530 3.87 -18.62 -20.90
C GLN A 530 3.38 -18.15 -19.52
N ARG A 531 3.70 -16.92 -19.14
CA ARG A 531 3.22 -16.32 -17.88
C ARG A 531 1.70 -16.15 -17.85
N LEU A 532 1.11 -15.69 -18.96
CA LEU A 532 -0.35 -15.56 -19.09
C LEU A 532 -1.04 -16.92 -19.04
N MET A 533 -0.49 -17.94 -19.70
CA MET A 533 -0.99 -19.31 -19.65
C MET A 533 -0.95 -19.88 -18.23
N HIS A 534 0.14 -19.68 -17.50
CA HIS A 534 0.21 -20.08 -16.09
C HIS A 534 -0.86 -19.38 -15.23
N ARG A 535 -1.07 -18.08 -15.47
CA ARG A 535 -2.14 -17.31 -14.81
C ARG A 535 -3.54 -17.84 -15.17
N GLN A 536 -3.77 -18.20 -16.44
CA GLN A 536 -5.04 -18.79 -16.88
C GLN A 536 -5.31 -20.11 -16.17
N GLU A 537 -4.32 -20.99 -16.07
CA GLU A 537 -4.45 -22.28 -15.38
C GLU A 537 -4.82 -22.09 -13.90
N GLU A 538 -4.06 -21.25 -13.20
CA GLU A 538 -4.30 -20.95 -11.78
C GLU A 538 -5.70 -20.35 -11.55
N LEU A 539 -6.10 -19.35 -12.33
CA LEU A 539 -7.41 -18.72 -12.17
C LEU A 539 -8.57 -19.63 -12.58
N THR A 540 -8.37 -20.51 -13.56
CA THR A 540 -9.37 -21.52 -13.96
C THR A 540 -9.64 -22.49 -12.82
N PHE A 541 -8.59 -22.88 -12.09
CA PHE A 541 -8.71 -23.71 -10.91
C PHE A 541 -9.38 -22.95 -9.74
N ILE A 542 -8.99 -21.71 -9.47
CA ILE A 542 -9.52 -20.92 -8.34
C ILE A 542 -10.99 -20.56 -8.51
N PHE A 543 -11.41 -20.17 -9.70
CA PHE A 543 -12.80 -19.76 -9.97
C PHE A 543 -13.69 -20.90 -10.46
N ASP A 544 -13.20 -22.14 -10.44
CA ASP A 544 -13.89 -23.33 -10.96
C ASP A 544 -14.45 -23.13 -12.38
N ALA A 545 -13.68 -22.44 -13.22
CA ALA A 545 -14.11 -21.92 -14.51
C ALA A 545 -13.75 -22.86 -15.69
N GLN A 546 -13.69 -24.17 -15.47
CA GLN A 546 -13.23 -25.13 -16.50
C GLN A 546 -14.03 -25.07 -17.81
N ASN A 547 -15.29 -24.68 -17.73
CA ASN A 547 -16.19 -24.55 -18.87
C ASN A 547 -16.41 -23.09 -19.31
N ASP A 548 -15.76 -22.12 -18.67
CA ASP A 548 -15.88 -20.71 -19.03
C ASP A 548 -14.58 -20.13 -19.55
N CYS A 549 -14.41 -20.28 -20.86
CA CYS A 549 -13.25 -19.82 -21.60
C CYS A 549 -12.98 -18.31 -21.47
N PHE A 550 -14.02 -17.47 -21.44
CA PHE A 550 -13.82 -16.02 -21.45
C PHE A 550 -13.79 -15.41 -20.06
N PHE A 551 -14.37 -16.04 -19.05
CA PHE A 551 -14.44 -15.47 -17.70
C PHE A 551 -13.07 -15.14 -17.09
N VAL A 552 -12.17 -16.13 -17.06
CA VAL A 552 -10.81 -15.96 -16.53
C VAL A 552 -9.99 -14.98 -17.38
N ASN A 553 -10.14 -15.06 -18.69
CA ASN A 553 -9.37 -14.23 -19.64
C ASN A 553 -9.82 -12.77 -19.63
N ALA A 554 -11.13 -12.53 -19.52
CA ALA A 554 -11.70 -11.21 -19.33
C ALA A 554 -11.27 -10.60 -17.98
N PHE A 555 -11.13 -11.40 -16.93
CA PHE A 555 -10.60 -10.92 -15.65
C PHE A 555 -9.16 -10.42 -15.77
N ILE A 556 -8.29 -11.17 -16.46
CA ILE A 556 -6.91 -10.74 -16.72
C ILE A 556 -6.90 -9.43 -17.52
N LEU A 557 -7.66 -9.36 -18.61
CA LEU A 557 -7.80 -8.15 -19.44
C LEU A 557 -8.30 -6.96 -18.63
N ALA A 558 -9.34 -7.14 -17.81
CA ALA A 558 -9.96 -6.07 -17.05
C ALA A 558 -8.95 -5.40 -16.12
N ARG A 559 -8.02 -6.19 -15.57
CA ARG A 559 -6.93 -5.64 -14.75
C ARG A 559 -5.82 -5.00 -15.59
N PHE A 560 -5.55 -5.49 -16.78
CA PHE A 560 -4.56 -4.88 -17.68
C PHE A 560 -5.03 -3.51 -18.19
N PHE A 561 -6.32 -3.38 -18.47
CA PHE A 561 -6.95 -2.18 -18.99
C PHE A 561 -7.46 -1.20 -17.92
N ASP A 562 -7.45 -1.58 -16.64
CA ASP A 562 -8.12 -0.83 -15.56
C ASP A 562 -9.60 -0.59 -15.93
N SER A 563 -10.28 -1.67 -16.32
CA SER A 563 -11.67 -1.70 -16.78
C SER A 563 -12.50 -2.74 -16.01
N THR A 564 -13.81 -2.79 -16.26
CA THR A 564 -14.72 -3.74 -15.61
C THR A 564 -14.67 -5.13 -16.28
N LEU A 565 -14.82 -6.20 -15.50
CA LEU A 565 -14.92 -7.57 -16.02
C LEU A 565 -16.00 -7.71 -17.11
N GLN A 566 -17.17 -7.09 -16.93
CA GLN A 566 -18.27 -7.16 -17.90
C GLN A 566 -17.91 -6.54 -19.26
N ARG A 567 -17.12 -5.46 -19.27
CA ARG A 567 -16.67 -4.83 -20.50
C ARG A 567 -15.73 -5.76 -21.26
N GLU A 568 -14.76 -6.35 -20.57
CA GLU A 568 -13.78 -7.22 -21.23
C GLU A 568 -14.35 -8.57 -21.63
N LEU A 569 -15.37 -9.06 -20.92
CA LEU A 569 -16.17 -10.21 -21.35
C LEU A 569 -16.79 -9.96 -22.73
N LYS A 570 -17.42 -8.80 -22.92
CA LYS A 570 -17.98 -8.39 -24.21
C LYS A 570 -16.90 -8.19 -25.26
N SER A 571 -15.79 -7.55 -24.90
CA SER A 571 -14.65 -7.35 -25.79
C SER A 571 -14.14 -8.67 -26.38
N LEU A 572 -13.92 -9.70 -25.53
CA LEU A 572 -13.47 -11.02 -26.00
C LEU A 572 -14.50 -11.75 -26.89
N SER A 573 -15.80 -11.56 -26.66
CA SER A 573 -16.85 -12.26 -27.38
C SER A 573 -17.31 -11.58 -28.67
N GLU A 574 -17.23 -10.25 -28.73
CA GLU A 574 -17.85 -9.45 -29.81
C GLU A 574 -16.81 -8.77 -30.70
N GLU A 575 -15.65 -8.38 -30.17
CA GLU A 575 -14.66 -7.65 -30.95
C GLU A 575 -13.81 -8.60 -31.82
N PRO A 576 -13.34 -8.15 -32.99
CA PRO A 576 -12.46 -8.94 -33.85
C PRO A 576 -11.21 -9.41 -33.11
N ALA A 577 -10.85 -10.68 -33.29
CA ALA A 577 -9.67 -11.27 -32.67
C ALA A 577 -8.39 -10.94 -33.46
N PHE A 578 -7.33 -10.57 -32.76
CA PHE A 578 -5.99 -10.40 -33.35
C PHE A 578 -5.46 -11.71 -33.93
N PHE A 579 -5.80 -12.85 -33.33
CA PHE A 579 -5.45 -14.17 -33.85
C PHE A 579 -5.96 -14.42 -35.28
N TYR A 580 -7.11 -13.83 -35.66
CA TYR A 580 -7.69 -13.96 -37.00
C TYR A 580 -7.37 -12.78 -37.92
N SER A 581 -6.47 -11.87 -37.54
CA SER A 581 -6.22 -10.62 -38.27
C SER A 581 -5.86 -10.80 -39.75
N GLU A 582 -5.18 -11.88 -40.11
CA GLU A 582 -4.83 -12.23 -41.50
C GLU A 582 -5.98 -12.93 -42.26
N VAL A 583 -6.97 -13.46 -41.56
CA VAL A 583 -8.09 -14.23 -42.12
C VAL A 583 -9.34 -13.37 -42.29
N GLY A 584 -9.63 -12.48 -41.33
CA GLY A 584 -10.78 -11.58 -41.36
C GLY A 584 -11.15 -11.02 -39.99
N GLN A 585 -12.10 -10.08 -39.96
CA GLN A 585 -12.59 -9.46 -38.73
C GLN A 585 -13.60 -10.36 -38.00
N ILE A 586 -13.10 -11.45 -37.41
CA ILE A 586 -13.91 -12.49 -36.78
C ILE A 586 -13.62 -12.50 -35.26
N PRO A 587 -14.63 -12.55 -34.38
CA PRO A 587 -14.41 -12.68 -32.94
C PRO A 587 -14.02 -14.11 -32.54
N LEU A 588 -13.46 -14.28 -31.35
CA LEU A 588 -13.21 -15.60 -30.79
C LEU A 588 -14.53 -16.32 -30.48
N LYS A 589 -14.62 -17.62 -30.80
CA LYS A 589 -15.77 -18.45 -30.44
C LYS A 589 -15.51 -19.20 -29.14
N LYS A 590 -16.29 -18.90 -28.09
CA LYS A 590 -16.17 -19.50 -26.74
C LYS A 590 -16.08 -21.03 -26.77
N ALA A 591 -16.83 -21.69 -27.66
CA ALA A 591 -16.90 -23.15 -27.75
C ALA A 591 -15.63 -23.82 -28.31
N LEU A 592 -14.72 -23.07 -28.94
CA LEU A 592 -13.54 -23.65 -29.63
C LEU A 592 -12.29 -23.69 -28.75
N PHE A 593 -12.28 -22.98 -27.62
CA PHE A 593 -11.07 -22.78 -26.84
C PHE A 593 -11.27 -23.17 -25.38
N SER A 594 -10.25 -23.81 -24.81
CA SER A 594 -10.12 -24.00 -23.37
C SER A 594 -9.85 -22.65 -22.68
N PRO A 595 -10.31 -22.43 -21.43
CA PRO A 595 -9.95 -21.26 -20.63
C PRO A 595 -8.44 -21.05 -20.48
N HIS A 596 -7.68 -22.14 -20.45
CA HIS A 596 -6.23 -22.16 -20.56
C HIS A 596 -5.85 -22.49 -22.01
N SER A 597 -5.33 -21.49 -22.75
CA SER A 597 -5.03 -21.61 -24.17
C SER A 597 -3.98 -20.60 -24.61
N TYR A 598 -2.99 -21.07 -25.35
CA TYR A 598 -1.99 -20.22 -26.01
C TYR A 598 -2.65 -19.15 -26.89
N VAL A 599 -3.69 -19.52 -27.64
CA VAL A 599 -4.40 -18.60 -28.56
C VAL A 599 -4.97 -17.40 -27.82
N ILE A 600 -5.57 -17.63 -26.65
CA ILE A 600 -6.16 -16.55 -25.86
C ILE A 600 -5.07 -15.75 -25.14
N ALA A 601 -4.00 -16.40 -24.68
CA ALA A 601 -2.86 -15.71 -24.10
C ALA A 601 -2.20 -14.75 -25.12
N TYR A 602 -2.03 -15.20 -26.36
CA TYR A 602 -1.59 -14.37 -27.48
C TYR A 602 -2.56 -13.23 -27.76
N GLU A 603 -3.87 -13.50 -27.80
CA GLU A 603 -4.91 -12.47 -27.98
C GLU A 603 -4.83 -11.38 -26.89
N ILE A 604 -4.66 -11.77 -25.63
CA ILE A 604 -4.51 -10.85 -24.50
C ILE A 604 -3.26 -9.97 -24.68
N LEU A 605 -2.13 -10.58 -25.05
CA LEU A 605 -0.88 -9.86 -25.29
C LEU A 605 -1.04 -8.84 -26.42
N GLU A 606 -1.59 -9.22 -27.57
CA GLU A 606 -1.73 -8.33 -28.73
C GLU A 606 -2.74 -7.21 -28.50
N ARG A 607 -3.87 -7.48 -27.83
CA ARG A 607 -4.80 -6.43 -27.34
C ARG A 607 -4.08 -5.44 -26.44
N PHE A 608 -3.30 -5.95 -25.47
CA PHE A 608 -2.61 -5.08 -24.53
C PHE A 608 -1.50 -4.26 -25.20
N LYS A 609 -0.73 -4.89 -26.10
CA LYS A 609 0.34 -4.26 -26.88
C LYS A 609 -0.20 -3.17 -27.80
N SER A 610 -1.27 -3.44 -28.56
CA SER A 610 -1.91 -2.47 -29.45
C SER A 610 -2.43 -1.25 -28.69
N SER A 611 -3.06 -1.45 -27.53
CA SER A 611 -3.47 -0.35 -26.64
C SER A 611 -2.29 0.49 -26.16
N ARG A 612 -1.16 -0.14 -25.77
CA ARG A 612 0.04 0.58 -25.35
C ARG A 612 0.69 1.38 -26.47
N ILE A 613 0.64 0.88 -27.70
CA ILE A 613 1.07 1.62 -28.89
C ILE A 613 0.19 2.85 -29.09
N SER A 614 -1.13 2.72 -29.00
CA SER A 614 -2.06 3.86 -29.12
C SER A 614 -1.80 4.92 -28.05
N ILE A 615 -1.66 4.52 -26.78
CA ILE A 615 -1.35 5.43 -25.67
C ILE A 615 0.00 6.14 -25.87
N ARG A 616 1.02 5.43 -26.41
CA ARG A 616 2.33 6.02 -26.72
C ARG A 616 2.22 7.07 -27.81
N LYS A 617 1.50 6.79 -28.90
CA LYS A 617 1.23 7.74 -29.99
C LYS A 617 0.53 8.99 -29.49
N GLU A 618 -0.53 8.85 -28.69
CA GLU A 618 -1.25 9.98 -28.10
C GLU A 618 -0.34 10.87 -27.24
N ARG A 619 0.53 10.26 -26.42
CA ARG A 619 1.51 11.00 -25.60
C ARG A 619 2.53 11.75 -26.45
N GLU A 620 3.02 11.12 -27.52
CA GLU A 620 3.94 11.74 -28.47
C GLU A 620 3.27 12.93 -29.18
N GLU A 621 2.01 12.80 -29.61
CA GLU A 621 1.23 13.90 -30.18
C GLU A 621 1.03 15.07 -29.20
N ILE A 622 0.73 14.78 -27.93
CA ILE A 622 0.59 15.80 -26.88
C ILE A 622 1.94 16.51 -26.67
N LEU A 623 3.05 15.77 -26.65
CA LEU A 623 4.38 16.32 -26.51
C LEU A 623 4.77 17.19 -27.71
N GLU A 624 4.46 16.75 -28.93
CA GLU A 624 4.65 17.54 -30.14
C GLU A 624 3.81 18.82 -30.14
N LYS A 625 2.54 18.75 -29.74
CA LYS A 625 1.66 19.92 -29.60
C LYS A 625 2.25 20.93 -28.61
N LYS A 626 2.82 20.46 -27.49
CA LYS A 626 3.55 21.31 -26.52
C LYS A 626 4.80 21.92 -27.14
N LYS A 627 5.67 21.12 -27.79
CA LYS A 627 6.87 21.62 -28.48
C LYS A 627 6.54 22.65 -29.57
N LYS A 628 5.48 22.43 -30.36
CA LYS A 628 4.98 23.38 -31.38
C LYS A 628 4.48 24.68 -30.76
N LYS A 629 3.76 24.62 -29.63
CA LYS A 629 3.35 25.81 -28.86
C LYS A 629 4.56 26.60 -28.34
N ASP A 630 5.56 25.92 -27.81
CA ASP A 630 6.78 26.56 -27.30
C ASP A 630 7.64 27.16 -28.41
N LYS A 631 7.73 26.49 -29.57
CA LYS A 631 8.39 27.02 -30.77
C LYS A 631 7.69 28.29 -31.28
N LYS A 632 6.36 28.28 -31.39
CA LYS A 632 5.57 29.47 -31.76
C LYS A 632 5.74 30.63 -30.78
N LYS A 633 5.84 30.36 -29.47
CA LYS A 633 6.16 31.38 -28.46
C LYS A 633 7.54 31.99 -28.69
N ARG A 634 8.56 31.16 -28.97
CA ARG A 634 9.93 31.63 -29.26
C ARG A 634 10.01 32.43 -30.56
N GLU A 635 9.34 31.98 -31.61
CA GLU A 635 9.26 32.69 -32.91
C GLU A 635 8.58 34.05 -32.75
N LYS A 636 7.50 34.12 -31.96
CA LYS A 636 6.82 35.38 -31.65
C LYS A 636 7.73 36.37 -30.90
N ILE A 637 8.43 35.90 -29.86
CA ILE A 637 9.43 36.69 -29.14
C ILE A 637 10.56 37.17 -30.07
N SER A 638 11.03 36.32 -30.98
CA SER A 638 12.07 36.67 -31.96
C SER A 638 11.59 37.72 -32.96
N SER A 639 10.34 37.65 -33.43
CA SER A 639 9.76 38.64 -34.34
C SER A 639 9.53 40.00 -33.66
N GLU A 640 9.15 40.01 -32.37
CA GLU A 640 9.01 41.22 -31.56
C GLU A 640 10.37 41.90 -31.30
N GLN A 641 11.46 41.14 -31.20
CA GLN A 641 12.82 41.66 -31.02
C GLN A 641 13.41 42.28 -32.31
N GLN A 642 12.99 41.83 -33.50
CA GLN A 642 13.47 42.36 -34.80
C GLN A 642 12.99 43.81 -35.07
N LEU A 643 11.94 44.28 -34.40
CA LEU A 643 11.38 45.62 -34.60
C LEU A 643 12.08 46.74 -33.80
N ASN A 644 13.00 46.43 -32.87
CA ASN A 644 13.50 47.42 -31.90
C ASN A 644 15.02 47.38 -31.65
N THR A 645 15.81 47.19 -32.72
CA THR A 645 17.28 47.06 -32.65
C THR A 645 18.02 48.32 -32.19
N PHE A 646 17.40 49.51 -32.26
CA PHE A 646 17.99 50.79 -31.83
C PHE A 646 17.72 51.18 -30.37
N ASN A 647 16.74 50.57 -29.71
CA ASN A 647 16.25 51.01 -28.40
C ASN A 647 17.33 51.08 -27.33
N TRP A 648 18.23 50.09 -27.29
CA TRP A 648 19.25 50.02 -26.25
C TRP A 648 20.27 51.15 -26.40
N ILE A 649 20.80 51.34 -27.62
CA ILE A 649 21.81 52.38 -27.88
C ILE A 649 21.22 53.78 -27.69
N GLU A 650 19.96 53.98 -28.09
CA GLU A 650 19.25 55.24 -27.86
C GLU A 650 19.10 55.54 -26.36
N LYS A 651 18.63 54.57 -25.56
CA LYS A 651 18.49 54.74 -24.11
C LYS A 651 19.82 55.02 -23.43
N LYS A 652 20.89 54.33 -23.81
CA LYS A 652 22.23 54.54 -23.24
C LYS A 652 22.74 55.96 -23.54
N ILE A 653 22.67 56.41 -24.79
CA ILE A 653 23.11 57.75 -25.20
C ILE A 653 22.28 58.82 -24.48
N THR A 654 20.96 58.64 -24.44
CA THR A 654 20.01 59.59 -23.84
C THR A 654 20.23 59.71 -22.34
N SER A 655 20.30 58.58 -21.63
CA SER A 655 20.60 58.56 -20.20
C SER A 655 21.95 59.20 -19.93
N ALA A 656 22.99 58.87 -20.70
CA ALA A 656 24.32 59.39 -20.47
C ALA A 656 24.40 60.92 -20.62
N LEU A 657 23.90 61.47 -21.73
CA LEU A 657 24.01 62.91 -22.02
C LEU A 657 23.02 63.77 -21.21
N ILE A 658 21.92 63.21 -20.72
CA ILE A 658 21.02 63.89 -19.77
C ILE A 658 21.64 63.88 -18.37
N SER A 659 22.07 62.71 -17.86
CA SER A 659 22.59 62.57 -16.50
C SER A 659 23.86 63.37 -16.24
N VAL A 660 24.70 63.58 -17.26
CA VAL A 660 25.89 64.45 -17.18
C VAL A 660 25.55 65.93 -16.92
N SER A 661 24.29 66.32 -17.16
CA SER A 661 23.80 67.67 -16.86
C SER A 661 23.36 67.84 -15.40
N ALA A 662 23.19 66.74 -14.65
CA ALA A 662 22.78 66.76 -13.25
C ALA A 662 23.98 67.04 -12.31
N VAL A 663 23.72 67.76 -11.22
CA VAL A 663 24.77 68.33 -10.33
C VAL A 663 25.53 67.26 -9.53
N SER A 664 24.91 66.12 -9.25
CA SER A 664 25.39 65.10 -8.30
C SER A 664 26.09 63.90 -8.94
N VAL A 665 26.23 63.83 -10.26
CA VAL A 665 26.71 62.62 -10.93
C VAL A 665 28.18 62.75 -11.35
N ASN A 666 28.98 61.76 -10.95
CA ASN A 666 30.37 61.62 -11.39
C ASN A 666 30.42 61.20 -12.87
N PRO A 667 31.05 61.96 -13.79
CA PRO A 667 31.08 61.62 -15.21
C PRO A 667 31.71 60.25 -15.51
N THR A 668 32.66 59.79 -14.67
CA THR A 668 33.35 58.52 -14.91
C THR A 668 32.45 57.31 -14.76
N SER A 669 31.34 57.41 -14.02
CA SER A 669 30.38 56.30 -13.89
C SER A 669 29.42 56.17 -15.08
N ILE A 670 29.41 57.16 -15.98
CA ILE A 670 28.54 57.20 -17.16
C ILE A 670 29.28 56.79 -18.44
N TYR A 671 30.62 56.82 -18.42
CA TYR A 671 31.46 56.47 -19.57
C TYR A 671 31.20 55.07 -20.11
N TRP A 672 31.57 54.89 -21.37
CA TRP A 672 31.40 53.67 -22.11
C TRP A 672 32.23 52.52 -21.52
N THR A 673 31.56 51.46 -21.09
CA THR A 673 32.19 50.30 -20.45
C THR A 673 32.33 49.09 -21.38
N GLU A 674 33.07 48.07 -20.97
CA GLU A 674 33.11 46.79 -21.70
C GLU A 674 31.74 46.10 -21.79
N LYS A 675 30.89 46.28 -20.77
CA LYS A 675 29.51 45.79 -20.79
C LYS A 675 28.70 46.50 -21.89
N ASP A 676 28.90 47.81 -22.06
CA ASP A 676 28.25 48.58 -23.13
C ASP A 676 28.76 48.15 -24.52
N ASN A 677 30.06 47.84 -24.65
CA ASN A 677 30.62 47.26 -25.88
C ASN A 677 29.90 45.96 -26.28
N ARG A 678 29.71 45.04 -25.32
CA ARG A 678 29.06 43.75 -25.62
C ARG A 678 27.61 43.92 -26.06
N LEU A 679 26.83 44.71 -25.32
CA LEU A 679 25.40 44.89 -25.59
C LEU A 679 25.14 45.66 -26.89
N SER A 680 25.95 46.68 -27.19
CA SER A 680 25.86 47.40 -28.45
C SER A 680 26.31 46.54 -29.63
N LEU A 681 27.30 45.68 -29.44
CA LEU A 681 27.77 44.74 -30.47
C LEU A 681 26.68 43.73 -30.84
N GLU A 682 26.04 43.13 -29.84
CA GLU A 682 24.91 42.21 -30.06
C GLU A 682 23.76 42.91 -30.80
N SER A 683 23.42 44.14 -30.39
CA SER A 683 22.37 44.93 -31.04
C SER A 683 22.70 45.27 -32.50
N LEU A 684 23.95 45.67 -32.78
CA LEU A 684 24.44 45.98 -34.12
C LEU A 684 24.46 44.73 -35.02
N LEU A 685 24.90 43.59 -34.51
CA LEU A 685 24.91 42.33 -35.27
C LEU A 685 23.51 41.87 -35.65
N ILE A 686 22.54 42.00 -34.74
CA ILE A 686 21.14 41.71 -35.03
C ILE A 686 20.62 42.67 -36.12
N HIS A 687 20.97 43.96 -36.01
CA HIS A 687 20.57 44.98 -36.99
C HIS A 687 21.17 44.73 -38.39
N ALA A 688 22.45 44.36 -38.46
CA ALA A 688 23.16 44.13 -39.72
C ALA A 688 22.65 42.90 -40.51
N LYS A 689 21.90 42.01 -39.86
CA LYS A 689 21.32 40.79 -40.45
C LYS A 689 19.85 40.96 -40.87
N LEU A 690 19.28 42.16 -40.78
CA LEU A 690 17.91 42.41 -41.21
C LEU A 690 17.78 42.26 -42.73
N THR A 691 16.76 41.55 -43.19
CA THR A 691 16.45 41.37 -44.62
C THR A 691 15.24 42.22 -45.03
N HIS A 692 15.13 42.53 -46.32
CA HIS A 692 14.02 43.29 -46.93
C HIS A 692 13.81 44.72 -46.41
N ARG A 693 14.87 45.36 -45.89
CA ARG A 693 14.87 46.77 -45.51
C ARG A 693 15.31 47.64 -46.69
N LYS A 694 14.68 48.81 -46.83
CA LYS A 694 15.13 49.85 -47.77
C LYS A 694 15.69 51.02 -46.99
N ILE A 695 16.80 51.57 -47.45
CA ILE A 695 17.41 52.77 -46.86
C ILE A 695 17.67 53.83 -47.91
N CYS A 696 17.68 55.10 -47.49
CA CYS A 696 18.18 56.18 -48.32
C CYS A 696 19.71 56.11 -48.42
N SER A 697 20.22 55.98 -49.65
CA SER A 697 21.65 55.88 -49.92
C SER A 697 22.47 57.14 -49.59
N GLU A 698 21.81 58.29 -49.41
CA GLU A 698 22.44 59.59 -49.14
C GLU A 698 22.39 60.02 -47.66
N CYS A 699 21.33 59.67 -46.93
CA CYS A 699 21.16 60.08 -45.53
C CYS A 699 20.94 58.92 -44.54
N GLY A 700 20.84 57.68 -45.01
CA GLY A 700 20.72 56.49 -44.16
C GLY A 700 19.38 56.34 -43.43
N LYS A 701 18.37 57.17 -43.73
CA LYS A 701 17.00 57.02 -43.18
C LYS A 701 16.36 55.72 -43.68
N ASP A 702 15.61 55.05 -42.82
CA ASP A 702 14.81 53.87 -43.20
C ASP A 702 13.67 54.32 -44.12
N THR A 703 13.64 53.77 -45.34
CA THR A 703 12.65 54.05 -46.37
C THR A 703 11.77 52.83 -46.69
N THR A 704 11.73 51.86 -45.78
CA THR A 704 10.96 50.61 -45.95
C THR A 704 9.45 50.89 -46.06
N THR A 705 8.94 51.88 -45.32
CA THR A 705 7.50 52.21 -45.28
C THR A 705 7.13 53.52 -45.97
N SER A 706 8.09 54.41 -46.23
CA SER A 706 7.87 55.71 -46.85
C SER A 706 9.12 56.18 -47.60
N LEU A 707 8.95 57.00 -48.65
CA LEU A 707 10.09 57.60 -49.35
C LEU A 707 10.80 58.61 -48.44
N CYS A 708 12.10 58.83 -48.68
CA CYS A 708 12.84 59.83 -47.94
C CYS A 708 12.38 61.23 -48.34
N GLU A 709 11.93 62.03 -47.37
CA GLU A 709 11.42 63.40 -47.58
C GLU A 709 12.47 64.30 -48.25
N ASP A 710 13.76 64.11 -47.90
CA ASP A 710 14.87 64.93 -48.39
C ASP A 710 15.42 64.41 -49.74
N HIS A 711 15.29 63.10 -50.03
CA HIS A 711 15.86 62.45 -51.22
C HIS A 711 14.91 61.36 -51.77
N PRO A 712 13.82 61.74 -52.47
CA PRO A 712 12.75 60.81 -52.84
C PRO A 712 13.19 59.67 -53.77
N SER A 713 14.21 59.92 -54.60
CA SER A 713 14.73 58.99 -55.61
C SER A 713 15.90 58.11 -55.13
N SER A 714 16.38 58.28 -53.90
CA SER A 714 17.65 57.68 -53.45
C SER A 714 17.47 56.44 -52.56
N SER A 715 16.29 55.80 -52.60
CA SER A 715 15.93 54.60 -51.84
C SER A 715 16.47 53.33 -52.49
N ILE A 716 17.27 52.55 -51.74
CA ILE A 716 17.91 51.30 -52.20
C ILE A 716 17.62 50.16 -51.22
N ASP A 717 17.69 48.92 -51.70
CA ASP A 717 17.67 47.75 -50.82
C ASP A 717 18.95 47.71 -49.97
N ALA A 718 18.77 47.55 -48.66
CA ALA A 718 19.85 47.70 -47.70
C ALA A 718 20.75 46.46 -47.68
N THR A 719 22.05 46.67 -47.91
CA THR A 719 23.08 45.64 -47.74
C THR A 719 23.59 45.61 -46.29
N PRO A 720 24.33 44.57 -45.85
CA PRO A 720 24.92 44.55 -44.50
C PRO A 720 25.80 45.78 -44.22
N MET A 721 26.54 46.28 -45.22
CA MET A 721 27.33 47.52 -45.12
C MET A 721 26.45 48.74 -44.85
N ASP A 722 25.30 48.82 -45.53
CA ASP A 722 24.33 49.90 -45.40
C ASP A 722 23.66 49.88 -44.03
N LEU A 723 23.24 48.72 -43.52
CA LEU A 723 22.62 48.56 -42.20
C LEU A 723 23.59 48.88 -41.06
N VAL A 724 24.85 48.43 -41.19
CA VAL A 724 25.90 48.79 -40.23
C VAL A 724 26.16 50.30 -40.22
N SER A 725 26.18 50.92 -41.41
CA SER A 725 26.32 52.38 -41.55
C SER A 725 25.13 53.13 -40.98
N GLN A 726 23.91 52.63 -41.18
CA GLN A 726 22.68 53.17 -40.63
C GLN A 726 22.69 53.15 -39.09
N TYR A 727 23.07 52.03 -38.48
CA TYR A 727 23.16 51.93 -37.02
C TYR A 727 24.21 52.87 -36.44
N TYR A 728 25.37 52.96 -37.09
CA TYR A 728 26.41 53.90 -36.67
C TYR A 728 25.93 55.34 -36.80
N HIS A 729 25.30 55.69 -37.93
CA HIS A 729 24.75 57.02 -38.15
C HIS A 729 23.66 57.38 -37.14
N PHE A 730 22.74 56.47 -36.85
CA PHE A 730 21.70 56.68 -35.84
C PHE A 730 22.28 57.02 -34.48
N ALA A 731 23.27 56.24 -34.01
CA ALA A 731 23.93 56.50 -32.73
C ALA A 731 24.59 57.89 -32.71
N ILE A 732 25.30 58.27 -33.78
CA ILE A 732 25.96 59.58 -33.85
C ILE A 732 24.96 60.74 -33.96
N SER A 733 23.89 60.57 -34.75
CA SER A 733 22.82 61.56 -34.87
C SER A 733 22.13 61.81 -33.53
N ARG A 734 21.89 60.75 -32.75
CA ARG A 734 21.31 60.87 -31.41
C ARG A 734 22.23 61.62 -30.43
N ILE A 735 23.55 61.38 -30.51
CA ILE A 735 24.54 62.15 -29.74
C ILE A 735 24.52 63.62 -30.15
N LYS A 736 24.43 63.89 -31.46
CA LYS A 736 24.39 65.26 -32.02
C LYS A 736 23.14 66.03 -31.57
N GLU A 737 21.96 65.39 -31.58
CA GLU A 737 20.72 66.01 -31.08
C GLU A 737 20.84 66.47 -29.63
N LEU A 738 21.42 65.62 -28.77
CA LEU A 738 21.54 65.90 -27.33
C LEU A 738 22.75 66.78 -26.97
N TYR A 739 23.68 66.95 -27.91
CA TYR A 739 24.82 67.86 -27.77
C TYR A 739 25.31 68.41 -29.13
N PRO A 740 24.69 69.49 -29.64
CA PRO A 740 24.98 70.01 -30.98
C PRO A 740 26.35 70.69 -31.14
N SER A 741 26.98 71.13 -30.05
CA SER A 741 28.18 71.99 -30.05
C SER A 741 29.47 71.29 -30.54
N MET A 742 29.42 70.01 -30.85
CA MET A 742 30.55 69.24 -31.36
C MET A 742 30.40 68.95 -32.86
N LYS A 743 31.52 68.90 -33.59
CA LYS A 743 31.51 68.44 -34.99
C LYS A 743 31.37 66.92 -35.01
N TYR A 744 30.37 66.43 -35.73
CA TYR A 744 30.08 65.01 -35.93
C TYR A 744 30.19 64.65 -37.42
N PRO A 745 30.61 63.41 -37.75
CA PRO A 745 30.72 63.00 -39.14
C PRO A 745 29.35 62.93 -39.83
N LYS A 746 29.30 63.33 -41.10
CA LYS A 746 28.09 63.20 -41.94
C LYS A 746 27.90 61.74 -42.37
N TYR A 747 26.70 61.39 -42.84
CA TYR A 747 26.40 60.01 -43.28
C TYR A 747 27.39 59.49 -44.33
N ALA A 748 27.75 60.29 -45.33
CA ALA A 748 28.73 59.91 -46.35
C ALA A 748 30.12 59.58 -45.76
N GLU A 749 30.55 60.30 -44.72
CA GLU A 749 31.81 60.04 -44.02
C GLU A 749 31.73 58.77 -43.17
N ILE A 750 30.58 58.53 -42.54
CA ILE A 750 30.31 57.31 -41.77
C ILE A 750 30.32 56.10 -42.71
N PHE A 751 29.62 56.19 -43.83
CA PHE A 751 29.56 55.14 -44.84
C PHE A 751 30.96 54.80 -45.37
N LYS A 752 31.76 55.82 -45.72
CA LYS A 752 33.15 55.61 -46.15
C LYS A 752 34.01 54.94 -45.08
N GLN A 753 33.85 55.32 -43.81
CA GLN A 753 34.57 54.68 -42.70
C GLN A 753 34.18 53.21 -42.52
N VAL A 754 32.89 52.88 -42.65
CA VAL A 754 32.42 51.49 -42.58
C VAL A 754 32.96 50.70 -43.77
N GLN A 755 32.94 51.29 -44.97
CA GLN A 755 33.51 50.68 -46.16
C GLN A 755 35.02 50.42 -46.02
N GLU A 756 35.79 51.36 -45.46
CA GLU A 756 37.21 51.19 -45.16
C GLU A 756 37.46 50.06 -44.14
N MET A 757 36.64 49.99 -43.07
CA MET A 757 36.75 48.92 -42.06
C MET A 757 36.38 47.55 -42.62
N MET A 758 35.35 47.47 -43.46
CA MET A 758 35.02 46.25 -44.19
C MET A 758 36.14 45.86 -45.16
N ASN A 759 36.67 46.83 -45.92
CA ASN A 759 37.81 46.61 -46.82
C ASN A 759 39.00 46.04 -46.07
N GLN A 760 39.37 46.60 -44.92
CA GLN A 760 40.48 46.09 -44.11
C GLN A 760 40.23 44.66 -43.60
N THR A 761 38.99 44.34 -43.23
CA THR A 761 38.66 43.04 -42.63
C THR A 761 38.51 41.94 -43.67
N MET A 762 37.89 42.23 -44.83
CA MET A 762 37.63 41.22 -45.85
C MET A 762 38.63 41.21 -47.01
N SER A 763 39.48 42.25 -47.16
CA SER A 763 40.57 42.23 -48.15
C SER A 763 41.53 41.06 -47.92
N ALA A 764 41.68 40.60 -46.68
CA ALA A 764 42.43 39.40 -46.34
C ALA A 764 41.92 38.13 -47.05
N ARG A 765 40.64 38.09 -47.43
CA ARG A 765 40.01 36.97 -48.14
C ARG A 765 39.77 37.24 -49.62
N LEU A 766 39.35 38.46 -49.98
CA LEU A 766 38.81 38.75 -51.33
C LEU A 766 39.78 39.50 -52.26
N ASN A 767 40.92 40.02 -51.76
CA ASN A 767 41.94 40.74 -52.56
C ASN A 767 41.39 41.80 -53.55
N GLN A 768 40.22 42.39 -53.26
CA GLN A 768 39.56 43.42 -54.06
C GLN A 768 38.88 44.45 -53.14
N GLN A 769 38.62 45.66 -53.66
CA GLN A 769 37.84 46.66 -52.92
C GLN A 769 36.37 46.26 -52.87
N ILE A 770 35.78 46.32 -51.68
CA ILE A 770 34.41 45.90 -51.40
C ILE A 770 33.45 47.00 -51.85
N THR A 771 32.60 46.65 -52.81
CA THR A 771 31.44 47.44 -53.24
C THR A 771 30.22 47.09 -52.38
N ARG A 772 29.16 47.91 -52.45
CA ARG A 772 27.90 47.66 -51.72
C ARG A 772 27.35 46.25 -51.98
N GLU A 773 27.35 45.82 -53.24
CA GLU A 773 26.84 44.50 -53.65
C GLU A 773 27.67 43.35 -53.06
N LEU A 774 29.01 43.46 -53.07
CA LEU A 774 29.91 42.46 -52.50
C LEU A 774 29.77 42.31 -50.97
N SER A 775 29.23 43.34 -50.28
CA SER A 775 29.00 43.29 -48.83
C SER A 775 27.90 42.29 -48.42
N THR A 776 27.11 41.77 -49.35
CA THR A 776 26.17 40.68 -49.07
C THR A 776 26.88 39.34 -48.79
N SER A 777 28.16 39.21 -49.17
CA SER A 777 28.99 38.00 -48.99
C SER A 777 29.89 38.02 -47.74
N VAL A 778 29.68 38.99 -46.84
CA VAL A 778 30.42 39.11 -45.56
C VAL A 778 30.13 37.87 -44.69
N LEU A 779 31.18 37.23 -44.18
CA LEU A 779 31.01 36.13 -43.22
C LEU A 779 30.68 36.66 -41.82
N ASP A 780 29.96 35.86 -41.03
CA ASP A 780 29.55 36.23 -39.67
C ASP A 780 30.70 36.66 -38.74
N GLY A 781 31.87 36.04 -38.90
CA GLY A 781 33.10 36.42 -38.17
C GLY A 781 33.62 37.80 -38.60
N GLU A 782 33.71 38.06 -39.90
CA GLU A 782 34.17 39.34 -40.47
C GLU A 782 33.23 40.49 -40.07
N LEU A 783 31.92 40.25 -40.11
CA LEU A 783 30.91 41.22 -39.70
C LEU A 783 31.04 41.58 -38.21
N ARG A 784 31.36 40.59 -37.37
CA ARG A 784 31.57 40.78 -35.92
C ARG A 784 32.78 41.65 -35.63
N ASP A 785 33.86 41.48 -36.37
CA ASP A 785 35.07 42.30 -36.20
C ASP A 785 34.83 43.75 -36.62
N VAL A 786 34.16 43.97 -37.75
CA VAL A 786 33.76 45.31 -38.21
C VAL A 786 32.83 45.96 -37.18
N ALA A 787 31.81 45.24 -36.72
CA ALA A 787 30.87 45.73 -35.73
C ALA A 787 31.56 46.10 -34.39
N ALA A 788 32.54 45.30 -33.94
CA ALA A 788 33.29 45.58 -32.73
C ALA A 788 34.13 46.87 -32.83
N GLN A 789 34.71 47.16 -34.00
CA GLN A 789 35.43 48.40 -34.24
C GLN A 789 34.50 49.62 -34.21
N ILE A 790 33.30 49.49 -34.82
CA ILE A 790 32.30 50.56 -34.87
C ILE A 790 31.76 50.89 -33.48
N VAL A 791 31.41 49.88 -32.70
CA VAL A 791 30.90 50.07 -31.33
C VAL A 791 31.93 50.80 -30.46
N LYS A 792 33.22 50.43 -30.57
CA LYS A 792 34.30 51.16 -29.88
C LYS A 792 34.42 52.62 -30.32
N LYS A 793 34.20 52.92 -31.62
CA LYS A 793 34.18 54.30 -32.12
C LYS A 793 32.98 55.08 -31.58
N ILE A 794 31.79 54.49 -31.54
CA ILE A 794 30.59 55.11 -30.94
C ILE A 794 30.86 55.47 -29.48
N GLY A 795 31.38 54.52 -28.69
CA GLY A 795 31.74 54.76 -27.29
C GLY A 795 32.72 55.92 -27.12
N LYS A 796 33.80 55.95 -27.90
CA LYS A 796 34.79 57.06 -27.88
C LYS A 796 34.17 58.42 -28.21
N ILE A 797 33.25 58.47 -29.18
CA ILE A 797 32.57 59.73 -29.56
C ILE A 797 31.61 60.16 -28.46
N LEU A 798 30.85 59.23 -27.87
CA LEU A 798 29.96 59.50 -26.75
C LEU A 798 30.72 60.00 -25.52
N ASP A 799 31.80 59.33 -25.12
CA ASP A 799 32.62 59.75 -23.96
C ASP A 799 33.23 61.14 -24.17
N LYS A 800 33.67 61.44 -25.39
CA LYS A 800 34.17 62.77 -25.76
C LYS A 800 33.06 63.84 -25.67
N ALA A 801 31.84 63.50 -26.09
CA ALA A 801 30.69 64.39 -25.97
C ALA A 801 30.30 64.61 -24.50
N ILE A 802 30.24 63.54 -23.68
CA ILE A 802 30.02 63.59 -22.23
C ILE A 802 31.04 64.50 -21.56
N TYR A 803 32.33 64.28 -21.82
CA TYR A 803 33.42 65.05 -21.20
C TYR A 803 33.34 66.54 -21.54
N LYS A 804 33.10 66.89 -22.82
CA LYS A 804 32.97 68.28 -23.25
C LYS A 804 31.74 68.95 -22.65
N LYS A 805 30.58 68.28 -22.68
CA LYS A 805 29.32 68.79 -22.10
C LYS A 805 29.46 69.01 -20.58
N PHE A 806 30.13 68.08 -19.87
CA PHE A 806 30.45 68.24 -18.46
C PHE A 806 31.35 69.46 -18.21
N LYS A 807 32.43 69.62 -18.99
CA LYS A 807 33.36 70.75 -18.86
C LYS A 807 32.70 72.10 -19.14
N GLU A 808 31.78 72.16 -20.10
CA GLU A 808 30.97 73.37 -20.37
C GLU A 808 30.00 73.68 -19.23
N ASN A 809 29.35 72.67 -18.66
CA ASN A 809 28.48 72.84 -17.50
C ASN A 809 29.27 73.29 -16.26
N LEU A 810 30.51 72.83 -16.07
CA LEU A 810 31.40 73.34 -15.02
C LEU A 810 31.84 74.79 -15.26
N ARG A 811 32.09 75.18 -16.53
CA ARG A 811 32.45 76.56 -16.88
C ARG A 811 31.29 77.53 -16.69
N LYS A 812 30.08 77.16 -17.11
CA LYS A 812 28.83 77.92 -16.87
C LYS A 812 28.46 78.07 -15.39
N LYS A 813 29.06 77.29 -14.49
CA LYS A 813 28.90 77.40 -13.03
C LYS A 813 29.96 78.28 -12.36
N ARG A 814 31.05 78.65 -13.06
CA ARG A 814 32.13 79.51 -12.55
C ARG A 814 32.05 80.96 -13.07
N THR A 815 31.28 81.18 -14.14
CA THR A 815 30.75 82.48 -14.59
C THR A 815 29.36 82.67 -14.03
#